data_AF-A0A9E6WZA4-F1
#
_entry.id   AF-A0A9E6WZA4-F1
#
_cell.length_a   1.000
_cell.length_b   1.000
_cell.length_c   1.000
_cell.angle_alpha   90.00
_cell.angle_beta   90.00
_cell.angle_gamma   90.00
#
_symmetry.space_group_name_H-M   'P 1'
#
loop_
_entity.id
_entity.type
_entity.pdbx_description
1 polymer ?
#
loop_
_entity_poly.entity_id
_entity_poly.type
_entity_poly.pdbx_seq_one_letter_code
_entity_poly.pdbx_strand_id
1 'polypeptide(L)'
;MRLSRLKRLPSRVKRAARFEIHAHWRRQPLVAGSVFYESFSGNGMLDNPEAVFRALLAAPDLQHLTHVWALSDFDQYRSAIDEFSGDPRVTFVRYGSASYYRALATSQYLVNNATFPPDFSKRDGQVYLNTWHGTPLKRMGYDIEDGALGAANILRNFVQADYLLSANPFMTEQMYETAYKLRGIYRGTLVEEGYPRIDRQFLDDAGRAAVRTRLTAAGIPLGDRAVVLYAPTWKGTTFGRPTDDLDEMLEHIHRIEEQLDTSRYVVLLKTHQSVHALAAHRPELKRLLVPNEIPTNLVLGASDLLISDYSSIFFDFLRTGRPIVFFTPDLADYAGTRGLYFEPDEWPGPVYESAREVGEAIARIAADGDRVPEADRERYDSMQRRFTPYEDGHAADRVVDIVFRGARDGYRLRDDLADDGRRKILLYLGGMRPNGITTSALNLLNNLDHDQYDVSAFFAQSRSRPTIAKQQQIHPAVRQFPRVGGMNGAKLLHLARHLHFRRGRIAEHADVPAQNRLWDDEWYRCFGESRFDYVVDFSGYGPFWAALLLHSPDAQRAIWLHNDLASDAHREVNGEKKMLHSLTQIFTLYGQYDHLVSVSPTLSDINREALAEYAAPEKFLSALNTVDAEHILENARADLHKVAFDEETGIVPEWAEALLADDDVTTFVNVGRLSPEKNQARLVRAFATVHAENPKTRLVIVGSGPLADDLRALIAELGLEHAAFLTGMQRNPHAIMAAADCFVLSSDYEGQPMVILEALVLDLPIVTVEFASAKNALPAGSGLVVPQTDDGVADGMRAFLAGTVPAGRFDSAAYNRKAVGEFYRAIGATRALAEKP
;
A
#
# COMPACT_ATOMS: atom_id res chain seq x y z
N MET A 1 -23.90 28.71 -7.65
CA MET A 1 -22.98 27.98 -6.73
C MET A 1 -23.77 26.88 -6.03
N ARG A 2 -23.56 25.59 -6.36
CA ARG A 2 -24.50 24.49 -6.04
C ARG A 2 -24.69 24.24 -4.53
N LEU A 3 -25.95 24.07 -4.08
CA LEU A 3 -26.40 23.74 -2.72
C LEU A 3 -25.63 22.59 -2.02
N SER A 4 -24.98 21.71 -2.78
CA SER A 4 -24.12 20.64 -2.26
C SER A 4 -22.84 21.12 -1.57
N ARG A 5 -22.36 22.35 -1.86
CA ARG A 5 -21.19 22.94 -1.15
C ARG A 5 -21.55 23.44 0.25
N LEU A 6 -22.78 23.92 0.47
CA LEU A 6 -23.26 24.41 1.77
C LEU A 6 -23.49 23.26 2.77
N LYS A 7 -24.05 22.13 2.32
CA LYS A 7 -24.24 20.92 3.17
C LYS A 7 -22.92 20.33 3.70
N ARG A 8 -21.78 20.61 3.05
CA ARG A 8 -20.46 20.11 3.45
C ARG A 8 -19.68 21.09 4.34
N LEU A 9 -20.18 22.30 4.57
CA LEU A 9 -19.48 23.34 5.33
C LEU A 9 -19.22 22.96 6.79
N PRO A 10 -20.19 22.41 7.56
CA PRO A 10 -19.96 22.02 8.96
C PRO A 10 -18.87 20.96 9.10
N SER A 11 -18.88 19.94 8.23
CA SER A 11 -17.87 18.88 8.21
C SER A 11 -16.47 19.41 7.91
N ARG A 12 -16.36 20.41 7.02
CA ARG A 12 -15.10 21.07 6.68
C ARG A 12 -14.57 21.90 7.83
N VAL A 13 -15.45 22.64 8.52
CA VAL A 13 -15.09 23.44 9.71
C VAL A 13 -14.64 22.53 10.85
N LYS A 14 -15.39 21.47 11.16
CA LYS A 14 -15.01 20.48 12.20
C LYS A 14 -13.64 19.85 11.90
N ARG A 15 -13.39 19.48 10.64
CA ARG A 15 -12.11 18.95 10.19
C ARG A 15 -10.98 19.99 10.32
N ALA A 16 -11.23 21.24 9.95
CA ALA A 16 -10.26 22.32 10.09
C ALA A 16 -9.90 22.60 11.55
N ALA A 17 -10.90 22.71 12.43
CA ALA A 17 -10.70 22.89 13.86
C ALA A 17 -9.89 21.74 14.48
N ARG A 18 -10.15 20.49 14.08
CA ARG A 18 -9.36 19.33 14.52
C ARG A 18 -7.88 19.46 14.15
N PHE A 19 -7.59 19.87 12.91
CA PHE A 19 -6.20 20.10 12.48
C PHE A 19 -5.51 21.22 13.26
N GLU A 20 -6.23 22.31 13.57
CA GLU A 20 -5.68 23.39 14.41
C GLU A 20 -5.38 22.93 15.84
N ILE A 21 -6.30 22.18 16.45
CA ILE A 21 -6.08 21.60 17.79
C ILE A 21 -4.86 20.68 17.78
N HIS A 22 -4.77 19.80 16.79
CA HIS A 22 -3.63 18.89 16.64
C HIS A 22 -2.31 19.67 16.46
N ALA A 23 -2.29 20.66 15.58
CA ALA A 23 -1.12 21.49 15.32
C ALA A 23 -0.70 22.33 16.55
N HIS A 24 -1.67 22.81 17.33
CA HIS A 24 -1.41 23.54 18.56
C HIS A 24 -0.68 22.65 19.58
N TRP A 25 -1.21 21.46 19.86
CA TRP A 25 -0.62 20.56 20.87
C TRP A 25 0.74 20.01 20.44
N ARG A 26 0.97 19.79 19.14
CA ARG A 26 2.30 19.42 18.59
C ARG A 26 3.38 20.49 18.82
N ARG A 27 3.02 21.72 19.16
CA ARG A 27 3.99 22.79 19.47
C ARG A 27 4.26 22.92 20.97
N GLN A 28 3.45 22.27 21.80
CA GLN A 28 3.66 22.30 23.25
C GLN A 28 4.80 21.36 23.65
N PRO A 29 5.49 21.65 24.77
CA PRO A 29 6.47 20.72 25.33
C PRO A 29 5.87 19.34 25.59
N LEU A 30 6.71 18.31 25.52
CA LEU A 30 6.33 16.99 25.99
C LEU A 30 6.19 17.02 27.52
N VAL A 31 5.27 16.23 28.05
CA VAL A 31 5.07 15.99 29.47
C VAL A 31 5.91 14.77 29.85
N ALA A 32 7.04 15.02 30.50
CA ALA A 32 7.94 13.98 30.98
C ALA A 32 7.20 13.00 31.91
N GLY A 33 7.48 11.70 31.77
CA GLY A 33 6.84 10.62 32.52
C GLY A 33 5.39 10.32 32.14
N SER A 34 4.80 11.03 31.17
CA SER A 34 3.43 10.75 30.73
C SER A 34 3.39 9.61 29.71
N VAL A 35 2.56 8.62 29.96
CA VAL A 35 2.34 7.43 29.11
C VAL A 35 0.92 7.44 28.58
N PHE A 36 0.77 7.44 27.26
CA PHE A 36 -0.51 7.38 26.58
C PHE A 36 -0.80 5.98 26.05
N TYR A 37 -1.99 5.46 26.35
CA TYR A 37 -2.42 4.12 25.97
C TYR A 37 -3.64 4.17 25.06
N GLU A 38 -3.62 3.34 24.02
CA GLU A 38 -4.76 3.11 23.13
C GLU A 38 -4.79 1.64 22.69
N SER A 39 -5.92 0.96 22.90
CA SER A 39 -6.18 -0.35 22.30
C SER A 39 -7.33 -0.26 21.30
N PHE A 40 -7.11 -0.74 20.07
CA PHE A 40 -8.13 -0.83 19.01
C PHE A 40 -8.97 0.44 18.82
N SER A 41 -8.33 1.61 18.63
CA SER A 41 -9.02 2.91 18.49
C SER A 41 -9.90 3.28 19.70
N GLY A 42 -9.42 2.95 20.90
CA GLY A 42 -10.06 3.26 22.18
C GLY A 42 -11.17 2.29 22.58
N ASN A 43 -11.18 1.07 22.06
CA ASN A 43 -12.19 0.07 22.37
C ASN A 43 -11.94 -0.62 23.72
N GLY A 44 -11.89 0.16 24.80
CA GLY A 44 -11.68 -0.33 26.17
C GLY A 44 -10.23 -0.27 26.64
N MET A 45 -10.00 -0.79 27.86
CA MET A 45 -8.67 -1.10 28.40
C MET A 45 -8.41 -2.59 28.17
N LEU A 46 -7.81 -2.94 27.03
CA LEU A 46 -7.65 -4.33 26.60
C LEU A 46 -6.23 -4.62 26.14
N ASP A 47 -5.95 -5.91 25.95
CA ASP A 47 -4.82 -6.42 25.18
C ASP A 47 -3.45 -6.09 25.80
N ASN A 48 -2.37 -6.11 25.00
CA ASN A 48 -1.02 -5.86 25.47
C ASN A 48 -0.87 -4.49 26.16
N PRO A 49 -1.48 -3.38 25.68
CA PRO A 49 -1.42 -2.09 26.37
C PRO A 49 -1.95 -2.14 27.80
N GLU A 50 -3.03 -2.89 28.07
CA GLU A 50 -3.62 -3.02 29.42
C GLU A 50 -2.69 -3.74 30.38
N ALA A 51 -2.07 -4.83 29.94
CA ALA A 51 -1.12 -5.56 30.76
C ALA A 51 0.14 -4.72 31.06
N VAL A 52 0.69 -4.02 30.05
CA VAL A 52 1.82 -3.09 30.24
C VAL A 52 1.46 -1.98 31.23
N PHE A 53 0.28 -1.40 31.12
CA PHE A 53 -0.18 -0.37 32.04
C PHE A 53 -0.26 -0.83 33.48
N ARG A 54 -0.83 -2.02 33.72
CA ARG A 54 -0.92 -2.57 35.08
C ARG A 54 0.46 -2.86 35.65
N ALA A 55 1.37 -3.40 34.85
CA ALA A 55 2.75 -3.63 35.26
C ALA A 55 3.46 -2.32 35.65
N LEU A 56 3.31 -1.26 34.84
CA LEU A 56 3.86 0.06 35.15
C LEU A 56 3.25 0.67 36.41
N LEU A 57 1.93 0.54 36.60
CA LEU A 57 1.23 1.09 37.76
C LEU A 57 1.67 0.40 39.07
N ALA A 58 2.00 -0.90 38.98
CA ALA A 58 2.49 -1.72 40.09
C ALA A 58 3.99 -1.56 40.37
N ALA A 59 4.80 -1.14 39.40
CA ALA A 59 6.25 -1.01 39.52
C ALA A 59 6.66 0.10 40.53
N PRO A 60 7.30 -0.23 41.66
CA PRO A 60 7.57 0.74 42.73
C PRO A 60 8.53 1.88 42.34
N ASP A 61 9.46 1.62 41.42
CA ASP A 61 10.42 2.60 40.90
C ASP A 61 9.82 3.52 39.82
N LEU A 62 8.71 3.11 39.20
CA LEU A 62 8.04 3.83 38.12
C LEU A 62 6.79 4.60 38.57
N GLN A 63 6.59 4.78 39.88
CA GLN A 63 5.44 5.50 40.43
C GLN A 63 5.39 6.99 40.04
N HIS A 64 6.51 7.53 39.52
CA HIS A 64 6.61 8.89 38.99
C HIS A 64 5.92 9.06 37.62
N LEU A 65 5.54 7.98 36.95
CA LEU A 65 4.82 8.03 35.68
C LEU A 65 3.36 8.43 35.88
N THR A 66 2.80 9.09 34.85
CA THR A 66 1.36 9.40 34.76
C THR A 66 0.77 8.70 33.54
N HIS A 67 -0.48 8.29 33.63
CA HIS A 67 -1.10 7.37 32.68
C HIS A 67 -2.35 7.99 32.08
N VAL A 68 -2.42 8.04 30.75
CA VAL A 68 -3.56 8.59 30.02
C VAL A 68 -4.15 7.54 29.10
N TRP A 69 -5.39 7.12 29.34
CA TRP A 69 -6.08 6.12 28.53
C TRP A 69 -7.08 6.73 27.56
N ALA A 70 -7.04 6.30 26.29
CA ALA A 70 -8.06 6.65 25.31
C ALA A 70 -9.20 5.64 25.28
N LEU A 71 -10.44 6.10 25.49
CA LEU A 71 -11.66 5.29 25.40
C LEU A 71 -12.64 5.91 24.40
N SER A 72 -13.28 5.10 23.56
CA SER A 72 -14.26 5.54 22.56
C SER A 72 -15.57 5.99 23.22
N ASP A 73 -15.98 5.30 24.28
CA ASP A 73 -17.21 5.55 25.03
C ASP A 73 -16.99 5.37 26.54
N PHE A 74 -17.26 6.41 27.32
CA PHE A 74 -17.07 6.38 28.78
C PHE A 74 -18.21 5.67 29.51
N ASP A 75 -19.41 5.64 28.94
CA ASP A 75 -20.54 4.96 29.56
C ASP A 75 -20.40 3.45 29.38
N GLN A 76 -19.98 3.01 28.19
CA GLN A 76 -19.70 1.61 27.91
C GLN A 76 -18.55 1.05 28.76
N TYR A 77 -17.51 1.85 29.05
CA TYR A 77 -16.31 1.42 29.76
C TYR A 77 -16.21 1.97 31.18
N ARG A 78 -17.36 2.27 31.79
CA ARG A 78 -17.43 2.87 33.13
C ARG A 78 -16.78 2.00 34.21
N SER A 79 -16.94 0.68 34.11
CA SER A 79 -16.32 -0.29 35.03
C SER A 79 -14.81 -0.11 35.12
N ALA A 80 -14.14 0.07 33.98
CA ALA A 80 -12.70 0.30 33.91
C ALA A 80 -12.32 1.69 34.44
N ILE A 81 -13.15 2.71 34.21
CA ILE A 81 -12.92 4.06 34.76
C ILE A 81 -13.02 4.03 36.28
N ASP A 82 -14.06 3.39 36.81
CA ASP A 82 -14.32 3.30 38.25
C ASP A 82 -13.20 2.55 38.97
N GLU A 83 -12.67 1.47 38.37
CA GLU A 83 -11.53 0.68 38.89
C GLU A 83 -10.31 1.56 39.22
N PHE A 84 -10.00 2.56 38.38
CA PHE A 84 -8.83 3.41 38.54
C PHE A 84 -9.15 4.85 38.98
N SER A 85 -10.41 5.17 39.24
CA SER A 85 -10.86 6.53 39.61
C SER A 85 -10.20 7.09 40.87
N GLY A 86 -9.76 6.21 41.77
CA GLY A 86 -9.05 6.56 43.01
C GLY A 86 -7.55 6.79 42.85
N ASP A 87 -6.94 6.44 41.71
CA ASP A 87 -5.50 6.63 41.49
C ASP A 87 -5.25 7.98 40.79
N PRO A 88 -4.59 8.95 41.47
CA PRO A 88 -4.37 10.29 40.91
C PRO A 88 -3.42 10.31 39.71
N ARG A 89 -2.73 9.19 39.42
CA ARG A 89 -1.83 9.07 38.27
C ARG A 89 -2.56 8.71 36.98
N VAL A 90 -3.83 8.28 37.07
CA VAL A 90 -4.59 7.76 35.92
C VAL A 90 -5.61 8.81 35.43
N THR A 91 -5.66 9.04 34.12
CA THR A 91 -6.62 9.95 33.49
C THR A 91 -7.21 9.32 32.24
N PHE A 92 -8.50 9.51 32.02
CA PHE A 92 -9.21 9.02 30.84
C PHE A 92 -9.53 10.15 29.86
N VAL A 93 -9.36 9.90 28.57
CA VAL A 93 -9.71 10.83 27.48
C VAL A 93 -10.58 10.14 26.45
N ARG A 94 -11.56 10.86 25.89
CA ARG A 94 -12.41 10.31 24.84
C ARG A 94 -11.65 10.26 23.50
N TYR A 95 -11.62 9.11 22.83
CA TYR A 95 -10.95 8.92 21.54
C TYR A 95 -11.41 9.96 20.50
N GLY A 96 -10.46 10.55 19.77
CA GLY A 96 -10.72 11.58 18.76
C GLY A 96 -11.16 12.95 19.29
N SER A 97 -11.22 13.16 20.61
CA SER A 97 -11.49 14.45 21.24
C SER A 97 -10.26 15.38 21.24
N ALA A 98 -10.44 16.64 21.67
CA ALA A 98 -9.32 17.57 21.82
C ALA A 98 -8.30 17.12 22.87
N SER A 99 -8.75 16.50 23.98
CA SER A 99 -7.87 15.96 25.02
C SER A 99 -7.12 14.71 24.57
N TYR A 100 -7.73 13.89 23.69
CA TYR A 100 -7.03 12.79 23.01
C TYR A 100 -5.85 13.30 22.18
N TYR A 101 -6.08 14.28 21.30
CA TYR A 101 -4.99 14.83 20.47
C TYR A 101 -3.94 15.58 21.30
N ARG A 102 -4.33 16.16 22.43
CA ARG A 102 -3.37 16.69 23.41
C ARG A 102 -2.47 15.58 23.93
N ALA A 103 -3.07 14.54 24.53
CA ALA A 103 -2.34 13.43 25.12
C ALA A 103 -1.41 12.75 24.10
N LEU A 104 -1.91 12.43 22.91
CA LEU A 104 -1.13 11.84 21.82
C LEU A 104 0.07 12.71 21.42
N ALA A 105 -0.11 14.03 21.38
CA ALA A 105 0.95 14.95 20.96
C ALA A 105 1.94 15.33 22.07
N THR A 106 1.59 15.19 23.35
CA THR A 106 2.41 15.66 24.47
C THR A 106 2.95 14.55 25.37
N SER A 107 2.46 13.32 25.29
CA SER A 107 2.96 12.23 26.15
C SER A 107 4.36 11.80 25.72
N GLN A 108 5.23 11.51 26.69
CA GLN A 108 6.57 11.00 26.42
C GLN A 108 6.51 9.58 25.85
N TYR A 109 5.67 8.71 26.41
CA TYR A 109 5.53 7.33 25.96
C TYR A 109 4.18 7.12 25.29
N LEU A 110 4.16 6.38 24.19
CA LEU A 110 2.96 6.00 23.43
C LEU A 110 2.91 4.47 23.36
N VAL A 111 1.79 3.88 23.77
CA VAL A 111 1.56 2.43 23.73
C VAL A 111 0.28 2.16 22.92
N ASN A 112 0.42 1.44 21.80
CA ASN A 112 -0.71 1.10 20.92
C ASN A 112 -0.55 -0.33 20.39
N ASN A 113 -1.66 -1.06 20.21
CA ASN A 113 -1.68 -2.43 19.70
C ASN A 113 -2.17 -2.56 18.25
N ALA A 114 -2.45 -1.45 17.59
CA ALA A 114 -2.90 -1.37 16.21
C ALA A 114 -2.15 -0.23 15.49
N THR A 115 -2.86 0.81 15.05
CA THR A 115 -2.26 1.96 14.38
C THR A 115 -2.89 3.25 14.87
N PHE A 116 -2.09 4.29 15.07
CA PHE A 116 -2.63 5.63 15.18
C PHE A 116 -3.18 6.13 13.82
N PRO A 117 -4.11 7.11 13.82
CA PRO A 117 -4.76 7.61 12.61
C PRO A 117 -3.82 8.16 11.52
N PRO A 118 -4.29 8.32 10.25
CA PRO A 118 -3.53 8.89 9.13
C PRO A 118 -2.78 10.22 9.36
N ASP A 119 -3.23 11.01 10.33
CA ASP A 119 -2.68 12.30 10.77
C ASP A 119 -1.72 12.19 11.97
N PHE A 120 -1.43 11.01 12.49
CA PHE A 120 -0.38 10.82 13.49
C PHE A 120 1.02 10.91 12.87
N SER A 121 1.90 11.63 13.56
CA SER A 121 3.35 11.64 13.34
C SER A 121 4.01 11.64 14.70
N LYS A 122 4.92 10.70 14.99
CA LYS A 122 5.74 10.76 16.21
C LYS A 122 6.56 12.06 16.20
N ARG A 123 6.89 12.57 17.39
CA ARG A 123 7.74 13.74 17.61
C ARG A 123 9.03 13.32 18.31
N ASP A 124 10.10 14.06 18.07
CA ASP A 124 11.33 13.93 18.83
C ASP A 124 11.07 14.00 20.33
N GLY A 125 11.68 13.08 21.08
CA GLY A 125 11.50 12.90 22.51
C GLY A 125 10.31 12.02 22.92
N GLN A 126 9.45 11.60 21.98
CA GLN A 126 8.48 10.55 22.23
C GLN A 126 9.08 9.16 21.99
N VAL A 127 8.65 8.19 22.78
CA VAL A 127 8.96 6.76 22.64
C VAL A 127 7.67 6.02 22.31
N TYR A 128 7.62 5.35 21.16
CA TYR A 128 6.45 4.64 20.67
C TYR A 128 6.67 3.12 20.68
N LEU A 129 5.94 2.44 21.57
CA LEU A 129 5.76 1.00 21.59
C LEU A 129 4.50 0.62 20.81
N ASN A 130 4.68 -0.06 19.68
CA ASN A 130 3.60 -0.72 18.97
C ASN A 130 3.61 -2.22 19.31
N THR A 131 2.61 -2.67 20.06
CA THR A 131 2.57 -4.06 20.55
C THR A 131 1.99 -5.04 19.54
N TRP A 132 1.38 -4.53 18.46
CA TRP A 132 0.44 -5.29 17.62
C TRP A 132 -0.55 -6.12 18.46
N HIS A 133 -1.22 -7.12 17.85
CA HIS A 133 -2.36 -7.79 18.45
C HIS A 133 -2.49 -9.28 18.11
N GLY A 134 -1.41 -9.97 17.77
CA GLY A 134 -1.49 -11.43 17.54
C GLY A 134 -0.44 -11.98 16.58
N THR A 135 -0.06 -13.23 16.81
CA THR A 135 0.64 -14.07 15.83
C THR A 135 -0.26 -14.25 14.60
N PRO A 136 0.23 -14.03 13.38
CA PRO A 136 -0.63 -14.06 12.20
C PRO A 136 -0.91 -15.48 11.73
N LEU A 137 -2.19 -15.86 11.62
CA LEU A 137 -2.61 -17.08 10.91
C LEU A 137 -2.82 -16.82 9.42
N LYS A 138 -3.42 -15.66 9.12
CA LYS A 138 -3.81 -15.24 7.76
C LYS A 138 -2.66 -14.46 7.14
N ARG A 139 -2.54 -14.56 5.82
CA ARG A 139 -1.65 -13.67 5.06
C ARG A 139 -2.00 -12.21 5.34
N MET A 140 -0.98 -11.37 5.41
CA MET A 140 -1.13 -9.95 5.72
C MET A 140 -0.09 -9.09 5.01
N GLY A 141 -0.23 -7.77 5.12
CA GLY A 141 0.69 -6.85 4.45
C GLY A 141 0.72 -7.10 2.94
N TYR A 142 1.91 -7.30 2.39
CA TYR A 142 2.17 -7.59 0.98
C TYR A 142 1.93 -9.05 0.57
N ASP A 143 1.73 -9.96 1.53
CA ASP A 143 1.43 -11.38 1.22
C ASP A 143 -0.03 -11.59 0.82
N ILE A 144 -0.89 -10.57 1.00
CA ILE A 144 -2.24 -10.53 0.44
C ILE A 144 -2.14 -9.94 -0.96
N GLU A 145 -2.86 -10.53 -1.92
CA GLU A 145 -3.12 -9.91 -3.22
C GLU A 145 -3.64 -8.47 -3.02
N ASP A 146 -3.01 -7.50 -3.69
CA ASP A 146 -3.32 -6.07 -3.56
C ASP A 146 -3.17 -5.46 -2.16
N GLY A 147 -2.48 -6.16 -1.25
CA GLY A 147 -2.41 -5.81 0.17
C GLY A 147 -1.67 -4.51 0.48
N ALA A 148 -0.85 -4.00 -0.45
CA ALA A 148 -0.09 -2.76 -0.30
C ALA A 148 -0.94 -1.55 0.11
N LEU A 149 -2.13 -1.39 -0.49
CA LEU A 149 -3.02 -0.27 -0.16
C LEU A 149 -3.63 -0.40 1.24
N GLY A 150 -3.90 -1.63 1.68
CA GLY A 150 -4.36 -1.93 3.05
C GLY A 150 -3.25 -1.74 4.09
N ALA A 151 -2.00 -2.04 3.72
CA ALA A 151 -0.83 -1.92 4.59
C ALA A 151 -0.36 -0.47 4.81
N ALA A 152 -0.85 0.50 4.04
CA ALA A 152 -0.25 1.84 3.99
C ALA A 152 -0.21 2.59 5.34
N ASN A 153 -1.28 2.57 6.15
CA ASN A 153 -1.24 3.20 7.49
C ASN A 153 -0.49 2.34 8.51
N ILE A 154 -0.43 1.02 8.30
CA ILE A 154 0.26 0.07 9.16
C ILE A 154 1.77 0.29 9.04
N LEU A 155 2.29 0.23 7.81
CA LEU A 155 3.70 0.47 7.51
C LEU A 155 4.17 1.81 8.07
N ARG A 156 3.36 2.87 7.89
CA ARG A 156 3.64 4.20 8.42
C ARG A 156 3.80 4.24 9.94
N ASN A 157 3.00 3.47 10.67
CA ASN A 157 3.13 3.39 12.13
C ASN A 157 4.34 2.53 12.51
N PHE A 158 4.61 1.44 11.80
CA PHE A 158 5.77 0.58 12.06
C PHE A 158 7.09 1.34 11.90
N VAL A 159 7.31 2.05 10.79
CA VAL A 159 8.56 2.82 10.58
C VAL A 159 8.73 4.02 11.53
N GLN A 160 7.69 4.37 12.30
CA GLN A 160 7.74 5.40 13.34
C GLN A 160 7.90 4.83 14.75
N ALA A 161 7.63 3.53 14.95
CA ALA A 161 7.71 2.90 16.26
C ALA A 161 9.18 2.74 16.68
N ASP A 162 9.48 3.10 17.93
CA ASP A 162 10.79 2.81 18.53
C ASP A 162 10.90 1.33 18.89
N TYR A 163 9.77 0.73 19.26
CA TYR A 163 9.68 -0.68 19.60
C TYR A 163 8.48 -1.33 18.89
N LEU A 164 8.72 -2.47 18.23
CA LEU A 164 7.68 -3.37 17.73
C LEU A 164 7.73 -4.67 18.54
N LEU A 165 6.63 -5.01 19.21
CA LEU A 165 6.57 -6.23 20.02
C LEU A 165 6.25 -7.44 19.16
N SER A 166 6.95 -8.54 19.40
CA SER A 166 6.76 -9.82 18.72
C SER A 166 6.58 -10.92 19.76
N ALA A 167 5.53 -11.74 19.60
CA ALA A 167 5.24 -12.84 20.52
C ALA A 167 6.21 -14.03 20.37
N ASN A 168 6.74 -14.22 19.16
CA ASN A 168 7.56 -15.37 18.80
C ASN A 168 8.37 -15.10 17.53
N PRO A 169 9.40 -15.91 17.22
CA PRO A 169 10.25 -15.72 16.04
C PRO A 169 9.48 -15.72 14.72
N PHE A 170 8.42 -16.53 14.59
CA PHE A 170 7.61 -16.55 13.37
C PHE A 170 6.96 -15.20 13.08
N MET A 171 6.44 -14.52 14.10
CA MET A 171 5.89 -13.18 13.93
C MET A 171 6.97 -12.18 13.48
N THR A 172 8.20 -12.28 14.00
CA THR A 172 9.30 -11.43 13.53
C THR A 172 9.61 -11.67 12.05
N GLU A 173 9.88 -12.92 11.69
CA GLU A 173 10.36 -13.28 10.35
C GLU A 173 9.25 -13.17 9.30
N GLN A 174 8.09 -13.76 9.56
CA GLN A 174 6.99 -13.79 8.59
C GLN A 174 6.24 -12.45 8.58
N MET A 175 5.88 -11.89 9.74
CA MET A 175 5.05 -10.68 9.75
C MET A 175 5.87 -9.44 9.43
N TYR A 176 6.85 -9.12 10.26
CA TYR A 176 7.56 -7.85 10.18
C TYR A 176 8.54 -7.82 9.03
N GLU A 177 9.42 -8.82 8.94
CA GLU A 177 10.49 -8.84 7.96
C GLU A 177 9.96 -9.12 6.54
N THR A 178 9.08 -10.11 6.37
CA THR A 178 8.59 -10.55 5.06
C THR A 178 7.30 -9.83 4.66
N ALA A 179 6.19 -10.11 5.36
CA ALA A 179 4.87 -9.64 4.97
C ALA A 179 4.72 -8.12 4.99
N TYR A 180 5.40 -7.40 5.88
CA TYR A 180 5.46 -5.93 5.88
C TYR A 180 6.78 -5.35 5.35
N LYS A 181 7.70 -6.21 4.89
CA LYS A 181 8.98 -5.82 4.25
C LYS A 181 9.80 -4.82 5.05
N LEU A 182 9.89 -4.97 6.37
CA LEU A 182 10.56 -3.96 7.23
C LEU A 182 12.09 -3.98 7.16
N ARG A 183 12.70 -5.06 6.64
CA ARG A 183 14.15 -5.11 6.39
C ARG A 183 14.59 -3.95 5.50
N GLY A 184 15.72 -3.33 5.80
CA GLY A 184 16.27 -2.15 5.14
C GLY A 184 15.70 -0.81 5.59
N ILE A 185 14.50 -0.73 6.17
CA ILE A 185 13.83 0.57 6.43
C ILE A 185 13.45 0.80 7.89
N TYR A 186 13.23 -0.25 8.67
CA TYR A 186 12.89 -0.12 10.08
C TYR A 186 14.15 0.12 10.92
N ARG A 187 14.15 1.19 11.71
CA ARG A 187 15.30 1.60 12.54
C ARG A 187 15.06 1.50 14.05
N GLY A 188 13.89 1.04 14.46
CA GLY A 188 13.62 0.75 15.86
C GLY A 188 14.09 -0.66 16.24
N THR A 189 13.66 -1.12 17.41
CA THR A 189 13.98 -2.44 17.95
C THR A 189 12.76 -3.36 17.87
N LEU A 190 12.90 -4.56 17.29
CA LEU A 190 11.91 -5.61 17.54
C LEU A 190 12.18 -6.25 18.91
N VAL A 191 11.13 -6.39 19.71
CA VAL A 191 11.17 -7.01 21.05
C VAL A 191 10.53 -8.39 20.97
N GLU A 192 11.33 -9.44 20.99
CA GLU A 192 10.85 -10.84 20.90
C GLU A 192 10.69 -11.49 22.28
N GLU A 193 9.83 -10.92 23.12
CA GLU A 193 9.73 -11.29 24.54
C GLU A 193 8.39 -11.90 24.95
N GLY A 194 7.56 -12.29 23.98
CA GLY A 194 6.20 -12.74 24.22
C GLY A 194 5.22 -11.58 24.37
N TYR A 195 3.98 -11.90 24.73
CA TYR A 195 2.90 -10.91 24.82
C TYR A 195 2.43 -10.66 26.26
N PRO A 196 2.53 -9.41 26.75
CA PRO A 196 1.98 -9.00 28.06
C PRO A 196 0.53 -9.42 28.29
N ARG A 197 -0.32 -9.46 27.26
CA ARG A 197 -1.71 -9.90 27.43
C ARG A 197 -1.83 -11.39 27.80
N ILE A 198 -0.87 -12.23 27.44
CA ILE A 198 -0.89 -13.66 27.75
C ILE A 198 -0.56 -13.89 29.23
N ASP A 199 0.21 -13.01 29.88
CA ASP A 199 0.42 -13.04 31.34
C ASP A 199 -0.92 -13.01 32.11
N ARG A 200 -1.93 -12.34 31.54
CA ARG A 200 -3.29 -12.28 32.13
C ARG A 200 -4.02 -13.63 32.12
N GLN A 201 -3.52 -14.64 31.40
CA GLN A 201 -4.11 -15.99 31.39
C GLN A 201 -3.66 -16.85 32.59
N PHE A 202 -2.55 -16.49 33.25
CA PHE A 202 -2.01 -17.20 34.41
C PHE A 202 -2.83 -16.86 35.65
N LEU A 203 -4.01 -17.46 35.75
CA LEU A 203 -4.95 -17.27 36.85
C LEU A 203 -4.75 -18.34 37.92
N ASP A 204 -4.64 -17.90 39.16
CA ASP A 204 -4.87 -18.74 40.32
C ASP A 204 -6.38 -18.95 40.55
N ASP A 205 -6.73 -19.73 41.57
CA ASP A 205 -8.13 -20.04 41.88
C ASP A 205 -8.95 -18.78 42.18
N ALA A 206 -8.35 -17.78 42.84
CA ALA A 206 -8.99 -16.51 43.13
C ALA A 206 -9.26 -15.69 41.86
N GLY A 207 -8.28 -15.63 40.94
CA GLY A 207 -8.40 -14.98 39.64
C GLY A 207 -9.48 -15.64 38.78
N ARG A 208 -9.52 -16.98 38.72
CA ARG A 208 -10.59 -17.71 38.02
C ARG A 208 -11.96 -17.39 38.63
N ALA A 209 -12.07 -17.40 39.97
CA ALA A 209 -13.32 -17.05 40.65
C ALA A 209 -13.77 -15.61 40.32
N ALA A 210 -12.85 -14.65 40.32
CA ALA A 210 -13.16 -13.25 39.98
C ALA A 210 -13.69 -13.10 38.55
N VAL A 211 -13.08 -13.78 37.57
CA VAL A 211 -13.57 -13.78 36.18
C VAL A 211 -14.98 -14.39 36.10
N ARG A 212 -15.22 -15.51 36.79
CA ARG A 212 -16.55 -16.16 36.84
C ARG A 212 -17.60 -15.25 37.49
N THR A 213 -17.25 -14.51 38.53
CA THR A 213 -18.14 -13.52 39.15
C THR A 213 -18.49 -12.40 38.17
N ARG A 214 -17.53 -11.87 37.42
CA ARG A 214 -17.79 -10.82 36.41
C ARG A 214 -18.72 -11.32 35.29
N LEU A 215 -18.48 -12.54 34.78
CA LEU A 215 -19.34 -13.17 33.79
C LEU A 215 -20.77 -13.40 34.33
N THR A 216 -20.89 -13.86 35.58
CA THR A 216 -22.19 -14.07 36.24
C THR A 216 -22.94 -12.75 36.46
N ALA A 217 -22.23 -11.69 36.87
CA ALA A 217 -22.78 -10.35 37.01
C ALA A 217 -23.28 -9.77 35.66
N ALA A 218 -22.67 -10.18 34.55
CA ALA A 218 -23.14 -9.84 33.20
C ALA A 218 -24.40 -10.62 32.76
N GLY A 219 -24.90 -11.55 33.58
CA GLY A 219 -26.11 -12.32 33.32
C GLY A 219 -25.86 -13.69 32.68
N ILE A 220 -24.61 -14.16 32.66
CA ILE A 220 -24.24 -15.50 32.17
C ILE A 220 -24.36 -16.49 33.34
N PRO A 221 -25.31 -17.45 33.31
CA PRO A 221 -25.44 -18.40 34.40
C PRO A 221 -24.30 -19.42 34.32
N LEU A 222 -23.21 -19.25 35.04
CA LEU A 222 -22.11 -20.24 34.99
C LEU A 222 -22.37 -21.45 35.89
N GLY A 223 -22.74 -21.22 37.16
CA GLY A 223 -22.73 -22.28 38.19
C GLY A 223 -21.32 -22.80 38.41
N ASP A 224 -21.16 -24.11 38.63
CA ASP A 224 -19.86 -24.79 38.75
C ASP A 224 -19.38 -25.43 37.44
N ARG A 225 -20.05 -25.11 36.33
CA ARG A 225 -19.80 -25.72 35.02
C ARG A 225 -18.46 -25.31 34.43
N ALA A 226 -17.86 -26.24 33.68
CA ALA A 226 -16.71 -26.01 32.83
C ALA A 226 -17.08 -25.10 31.65
N VAL A 227 -16.17 -24.20 31.30
CA VAL A 227 -16.41 -23.15 30.31
C VAL A 227 -15.84 -23.56 28.96
N VAL A 228 -16.71 -23.66 27.96
CA VAL A 228 -16.33 -23.78 26.55
C VAL A 228 -16.43 -22.40 25.93
N LEU A 229 -15.32 -21.83 25.48
CA LEU A 229 -15.31 -20.53 24.81
C LEU A 229 -15.40 -20.74 23.30
N TYR A 230 -16.47 -20.29 22.68
CA TYR A 230 -16.60 -20.20 21.23
C TYR A 230 -16.23 -18.80 20.75
N ALA A 231 -15.16 -18.71 19.96
CA ALA A 231 -14.58 -17.46 19.46
C ALA A 231 -14.40 -17.49 17.93
N PRO A 232 -15.48 -17.35 17.16
CA PRO A 232 -15.43 -17.34 15.70
C PRO A 232 -14.84 -16.03 15.16
N THR A 233 -14.20 -16.10 14.00
CA THR A 233 -13.67 -14.94 13.27
C THR A 233 -14.80 -14.18 12.57
N TRP A 234 -14.63 -12.87 12.45
CA TRP A 234 -15.53 -12.03 11.67
C TRP A 234 -15.27 -12.15 10.15
N LYS A 235 -16.33 -12.42 9.37
CA LYS A 235 -16.30 -12.55 7.90
C LYS A 235 -16.52 -11.17 7.25
N GLY A 236 -15.43 -10.50 6.87
CA GLY A 236 -15.45 -9.09 6.47
C GLY A 236 -16.06 -8.73 5.10
N THR A 237 -16.67 -9.68 4.39
CA THR A 237 -17.35 -9.45 3.11
C THR A 237 -18.76 -8.88 3.28
N THR A 238 -19.39 -9.07 4.45
CA THR A 238 -20.79 -8.71 4.74
C THR A 238 -20.90 -7.48 5.65
N PHE A 239 -20.25 -6.36 5.32
CA PHE A 239 -20.62 -5.07 5.93
C PHE A 239 -22.12 -4.73 5.71
N GLY A 240 -22.77 -5.39 4.74
CA GLY A 240 -24.18 -5.18 4.40
C GLY A 240 -25.20 -5.83 5.32
N ARG A 241 -24.88 -6.93 6.05
CA ARG A 241 -25.86 -7.67 6.89
C ARG A 241 -25.23 -8.42 8.08
N PRO A 242 -24.80 -7.71 9.15
CA PRO A 242 -24.22 -8.36 10.33
C PRO A 242 -25.23 -9.14 11.20
N THR A 243 -26.52 -9.07 10.88
CA THR A 243 -27.60 -9.80 11.57
C THR A 243 -27.62 -11.28 11.20
N ASP A 244 -27.41 -11.59 9.92
CA ASP A 244 -27.52 -12.95 9.38
C ASP A 244 -26.41 -13.84 9.97
N ASP A 245 -25.20 -13.28 10.14
CA ASP A 245 -24.06 -13.93 10.82
C ASP A 245 -24.38 -14.31 12.28
N LEU A 246 -25.20 -13.51 13.00
CA LEU A 246 -25.50 -13.75 14.41
C LEU A 246 -26.52 -14.87 14.62
N ASP A 247 -27.51 -14.99 13.72
CA ASP A 247 -28.47 -16.09 13.75
C ASP A 247 -27.76 -17.42 13.47
N GLU A 248 -26.86 -17.44 12.48
CA GLU A 248 -26.02 -18.60 12.17
C GLU A 248 -25.14 -18.99 13.37
N MET A 249 -24.47 -18.04 14.02
CA MET A 249 -23.67 -18.31 15.23
C MET A 249 -24.51 -18.90 16.37
N LEU A 250 -25.74 -18.42 16.57
CA LEU A 250 -26.64 -18.94 17.60
C LEU A 250 -27.10 -20.36 17.27
N GLU A 251 -27.46 -20.63 16.02
CA GLU A 251 -27.82 -21.97 15.56
C GLU A 251 -26.67 -22.96 15.75
N HIS A 252 -25.44 -22.56 15.43
CA HIS A 252 -24.25 -23.36 15.67
C HIS A 252 -24.08 -23.72 17.15
N ILE A 253 -24.26 -22.76 18.05
CA ILE A 253 -24.18 -23.00 19.50
C ILE A 253 -25.24 -24.00 19.94
N HIS A 254 -26.49 -23.84 19.52
CA HIS A 254 -27.56 -24.78 19.87
C HIS A 254 -27.23 -26.22 19.40
N ARG A 255 -26.74 -26.37 18.16
CA ARG A 255 -26.34 -27.68 17.61
C ARG A 255 -25.16 -28.31 18.36
N ILE A 256 -24.22 -27.50 18.84
CA ILE A 256 -23.12 -27.96 19.70
C ILE A 256 -23.68 -28.43 21.05
N GLU A 257 -24.56 -27.64 21.66
CA GLU A 257 -25.19 -27.93 22.96
C GLU A 257 -26.06 -29.21 22.93
N GLU A 258 -26.66 -29.56 21.79
CA GLU A 258 -27.42 -30.81 21.61
C GLU A 258 -26.58 -32.07 21.84
N GLN A 259 -25.27 -32.01 21.59
CA GLN A 259 -24.34 -33.13 21.78
C GLN A 259 -23.55 -33.03 23.09
N LEU A 260 -23.72 -31.94 23.84
CA LEU A 260 -22.91 -31.60 25.00
C LEU A 260 -23.69 -31.86 26.30
N ASP A 261 -23.00 -32.36 27.33
CA ASP A 261 -23.57 -32.39 28.69
C ASP A 261 -23.60 -30.97 29.28
N THR A 262 -24.71 -30.26 29.05
CA THR A 262 -24.94 -28.89 29.53
C THR A 262 -25.11 -28.76 31.04
N SER A 263 -25.18 -29.90 31.77
CA SER A 263 -25.09 -29.93 33.23
C SER A 263 -23.64 -29.79 33.71
N ARG A 264 -22.68 -30.23 32.88
CA ARG A 264 -21.23 -30.09 33.11
C ARG A 264 -20.64 -28.86 32.43
N TYR A 265 -21.13 -28.49 31.25
CA TYR A 265 -20.57 -27.44 30.42
C TYR A 265 -21.48 -26.23 30.22
N VAL A 266 -20.86 -25.07 30.00
CA VAL A 266 -21.52 -23.87 29.50
C VAL A 266 -20.73 -23.32 28.30
N VAL A 267 -21.42 -23.07 27.18
CA VAL A 267 -20.84 -22.49 25.98
C VAL A 267 -20.97 -20.98 26.04
N LEU A 268 -19.85 -20.27 25.96
CA LEU A 268 -19.79 -18.82 25.92
C LEU A 268 -19.41 -18.35 24.52
N LEU A 269 -20.01 -17.26 24.05
CA LEU A 269 -19.72 -16.65 22.76
C LEU A 269 -18.85 -15.40 22.95
N LYS A 270 -17.66 -15.38 22.35
CA LYS A 270 -16.84 -14.17 22.23
C LYS A 270 -16.81 -13.70 20.79
N THR A 271 -17.49 -12.59 20.51
CA THR A 271 -17.52 -11.98 19.18
C THR A 271 -16.41 -10.95 18.99
N HIS A 272 -16.06 -10.69 17.72
CA HIS A 272 -15.21 -9.55 17.36
C HIS A 272 -15.89 -8.23 17.75
N GLN A 273 -15.07 -7.25 18.15
CA GLN A 273 -15.50 -5.92 18.59
C GLN A 273 -16.50 -5.21 17.65
N SER A 274 -16.35 -5.36 16.34
CA SER A 274 -17.25 -4.74 15.35
C SER A 274 -18.68 -5.33 15.35
N VAL A 275 -18.85 -6.58 15.77
CA VAL A 275 -20.15 -7.27 15.82
C VAL A 275 -20.73 -7.29 17.23
N HIS A 276 -19.88 -7.20 18.25
CA HIS A 276 -20.30 -7.25 19.64
C HIS A 276 -21.40 -6.25 19.98
N ALA A 277 -21.32 -5.02 19.46
CA ALA A 277 -22.35 -4.01 19.69
C ALA A 277 -23.72 -4.49 19.18
N LEU A 278 -23.79 -5.15 18.03
CA LEU A 278 -25.05 -5.72 17.52
C LEU A 278 -25.50 -6.92 18.36
N ALA A 279 -24.57 -7.83 18.69
CA ALA A 279 -24.84 -9.01 19.50
C ALA A 279 -25.39 -8.65 20.89
N ALA A 280 -24.86 -7.61 21.52
CA ALA A 280 -25.25 -7.15 22.86
C ALA A 280 -26.70 -6.64 22.93
N HIS A 281 -27.29 -6.22 21.79
CA HIS A 281 -28.69 -5.79 21.73
C HIS A 281 -29.66 -6.97 21.51
N ARG A 282 -29.18 -8.20 21.35
CA ARG A 282 -30.03 -9.40 21.16
C ARG A 282 -30.28 -10.10 22.49
N PRO A 283 -31.54 -10.16 22.98
CA PRO A 283 -31.86 -10.77 24.27
C PRO A 283 -31.44 -12.25 24.36
N GLU A 284 -31.58 -13.00 23.28
CA GLU A 284 -31.19 -14.41 23.16
C GLU A 284 -29.68 -14.66 23.36
N LEU A 285 -28.82 -13.72 22.95
CA LEU A 285 -27.37 -13.83 23.13
C LEU A 285 -26.88 -13.36 24.51
N LYS A 286 -27.71 -12.66 25.28
CA LYS A 286 -27.28 -12.04 26.55
C LYS A 286 -26.76 -13.05 27.57
N ARG A 287 -27.27 -14.28 27.56
CA ARG A 287 -26.91 -15.34 28.53
C ARG A 287 -25.61 -16.07 28.20
N LEU A 288 -25.04 -15.85 27.01
CA LEU A 288 -23.84 -16.53 26.51
C LEU A 288 -22.76 -15.56 26.01
N LEU A 289 -23.12 -14.33 25.65
CA LEU A 289 -22.19 -13.33 25.11
C LEU A 289 -21.24 -12.78 26.18
N VAL A 290 -19.94 -13.03 26.00
CA VAL A 290 -18.89 -12.48 26.84
C VAL A 290 -18.77 -10.96 26.64
N PRO A 291 -18.91 -10.13 27.70
CA PRO A 291 -18.79 -8.68 27.60
C PRO A 291 -17.44 -8.22 27.02
N ASN A 292 -17.46 -7.16 26.22
CA ASN A 292 -16.23 -6.59 25.66
C ASN A 292 -15.32 -5.91 26.68
N GLU A 293 -15.85 -5.48 27.81
CA GLU A 293 -15.07 -4.86 28.90
C GLU A 293 -14.26 -5.86 29.74
N ILE A 294 -14.49 -7.16 29.57
CA ILE A 294 -13.65 -8.20 30.19
C ILE A 294 -12.51 -8.51 29.22
N PRO A 295 -11.24 -8.29 29.60
CA PRO A 295 -10.08 -8.67 28.79
C PRO A 295 -10.18 -10.11 28.31
N THR A 296 -10.04 -10.33 27.01
CA THR A 296 -10.20 -11.66 26.38
C THR A 296 -9.28 -12.71 27.02
N ASN A 297 -8.03 -12.35 27.32
CA ASN A 297 -7.06 -13.26 27.92
C ASN A 297 -7.44 -13.73 29.34
N LEU A 298 -8.19 -12.92 30.11
CA LEU A 298 -8.75 -13.40 31.38
C LEU A 298 -9.80 -14.49 31.15
N VAL A 299 -10.62 -14.33 30.11
CA VAL A 299 -11.65 -15.31 29.72
C VAL A 299 -10.99 -16.58 29.21
N LEU A 300 -9.94 -16.48 28.39
CA LEU A 300 -9.12 -17.62 27.96
C LEU A 300 -8.53 -18.38 29.16
N GLY A 301 -7.92 -17.68 30.13
CA GLY A 301 -7.40 -18.32 31.36
C GLY A 301 -8.49 -18.99 32.20
N ALA A 302 -9.72 -18.49 32.16
CA ALA A 302 -10.87 -19.09 32.86
C ALA A 302 -11.57 -20.22 32.07
N SER A 303 -11.28 -20.38 30.78
CA SER A 303 -11.95 -21.35 29.89
C SER A 303 -11.27 -22.71 29.90
N ASP A 304 -12.05 -23.78 29.95
CA ASP A 304 -11.56 -25.15 30.00
C ASP A 304 -11.34 -25.73 28.59
N LEU A 305 -12.02 -25.19 27.56
CA LEU A 305 -11.85 -25.56 26.15
C LEU A 305 -12.12 -24.36 25.23
N LEU A 306 -11.41 -24.30 24.10
CA LEU A 306 -11.61 -23.29 23.05
C LEU A 306 -12.22 -23.92 21.78
N ILE A 307 -13.31 -23.34 21.28
CA ILE A 307 -13.78 -23.53 19.91
C ILE A 307 -13.36 -22.31 19.11
N SER A 308 -12.56 -22.51 18.06
CA SER A 308 -12.12 -21.42 17.18
C SER A 308 -12.24 -21.81 15.71
N ASP A 309 -11.79 -20.94 14.83
CA ASP A 309 -11.77 -21.11 13.39
C ASP A 309 -10.45 -20.51 12.86
N TYR A 310 -10.49 -19.65 11.85
CA TYR A 310 -9.32 -18.93 11.33
C TYR A 310 -8.81 -17.79 12.24
N SER A 311 -9.05 -17.82 13.55
CA SER A 311 -8.68 -16.74 14.47
C SER A 311 -7.28 -16.93 15.04
N SER A 312 -6.50 -15.85 15.18
CA SER A 312 -5.20 -15.92 15.87
C SER A 312 -5.32 -16.18 17.38
N ILE A 313 -6.53 -16.18 17.94
CA ILE A 313 -6.77 -16.36 19.38
C ILE A 313 -6.31 -17.72 19.89
N PHE A 314 -6.24 -18.74 19.03
CA PHE A 314 -5.78 -20.06 19.46
C PHE A 314 -4.28 -20.05 19.82
N PHE A 315 -3.45 -19.21 19.16
CA PHE A 315 -2.03 -19.08 19.50
C PHE A 315 -1.85 -18.61 20.96
N ASP A 316 -2.67 -17.64 21.37
CA ASP A 316 -2.71 -17.17 22.76
C ASP A 316 -3.15 -18.31 23.71
N PHE A 317 -4.13 -19.12 23.32
CA PHE A 317 -4.69 -20.19 24.16
C PHE A 317 -3.75 -21.40 24.32
N LEU A 318 -2.81 -21.61 23.41
CA LEU A 318 -1.82 -22.72 23.49
C LEU A 318 -1.12 -22.77 24.85
N ARG A 319 -0.89 -21.62 25.50
CA ARG A 319 -0.17 -21.61 26.78
C ARG A 319 -0.98 -22.21 27.94
N THR A 320 -2.30 -22.30 27.82
CA THR A 320 -3.15 -22.95 28.82
C THR A 320 -2.94 -24.45 28.91
N GLY A 321 -2.42 -25.09 27.84
CA GLY A 321 -2.30 -26.55 27.73
C GLY A 321 -3.64 -27.27 27.61
N ARG A 322 -4.73 -26.53 27.31
CA ARG A 322 -6.09 -27.04 27.24
C ARG A 322 -6.54 -27.32 25.79
N PRO A 323 -7.55 -28.17 25.59
CA PRO A 323 -8.00 -28.59 24.27
C PRO A 323 -8.55 -27.45 23.40
N ILE A 324 -8.32 -27.56 22.10
CA ILE A 324 -8.83 -26.65 21.06
C ILE A 324 -9.57 -27.49 20.03
N VAL A 325 -10.76 -27.04 19.62
CA VAL A 325 -11.53 -27.64 18.52
C VAL A 325 -11.76 -26.56 17.47
N PHE A 326 -11.54 -26.89 16.19
CA PHE A 326 -11.70 -25.95 15.09
C PHE A 326 -13.00 -26.21 14.34
N PHE A 327 -13.80 -25.17 14.16
CA PHE A 327 -15.06 -25.20 13.45
C PHE A 327 -15.00 -24.29 12.22
N THR A 328 -14.84 -24.88 11.04
CA THR A 328 -14.59 -24.21 9.76
C THR A 328 -15.62 -24.64 8.71
N PRO A 329 -16.92 -24.27 8.86
CA PRO A 329 -17.98 -24.71 7.95
C PRO A 329 -17.83 -24.19 6.51
N ASP A 330 -16.93 -23.23 6.29
CA ASP A 330 -16.66 -22.53 5.03
C ASP A 330 -15.23 -22.73 4.53
N LEU A 331 -14.54 -23.79 4.95
CA LEU A 331 -13.12 -24.01 4.64
C LEU A 331 -12.84 -23.99 3.12
N ALA A 332 -13.70 -24.62 2.33
CA ALA A 332 -13.61 -24.63 0.88
C ALA A 332 -13.69 -23.22 0.25
N ASP A 333 -14.59 -22.38 0.75
CA ASP A 333 -14.75 -20.99 0.28
C ASP A 333 -13.61 -20.09 0.80
N TYR A 334 -13.11 -20.38 2.00
CA TYR A 334 -12.09 -19.56 2.67
C TYR A 334 -10.70 -19.69 2.05
N ALA A 335 -10.31 -20.92 1.67
CA ALA A 335 -9.01 -21.21 1.06
C ALA A 335 -8.75 -20.38 -0.21
N GLY A 336 -9.80 -20.00 -0.94
CA GLY A 336 -9.69 -19.25 -2.20
C GLY A 336 -9.50 -17.73 -2.07
N THR A 337 -9.66 -17.11 -0.89
CA THR A 337 -9.84 -15.63 -0.82
C THR A 337 -8.76 -14.85 -0.07
N ARG A 338 -8.16 -15.41 0.99
CA ARG A 338 -7.26 -14.63 1.88
C ARG A 338 -5.92 -15.27 2.17
N GLY A 339 -5.78 -16.57 1.89
CA GLY A 339 -4.57 -17.36 2.15
C GLY A 339 -4.24 -17.52 3.64
N LEU A 340 -3.79 -18.71 4.01
CA LEU A 340 -3.25 -19.02 5.35
C LEU A 340 -1.72 -19.15 5.27
N TYR A 341 -1.04 -18.99 6.40
CA TYR A 341 0.37 -19.34 6.53
C TYR A 341 0.58 -20.82 6.93
N PHE A 342 -0.48 -21.46 7.44
CA PHE A 342 -0.48 -22.85 7.91
C PHE A 342 -1.74 -23.54 7.43
N GLU A 343 -1.60 -24.78 6.99
CA GLU A 343 -2.74 -25.58 6.57
C GLU A 343 -3.50 -26.14 7.80
N PRO A 344 -4.82 -26.39 7.70
CA PRO A 344 -5.62 -26.85 8.83
C PRO A 344 -5.18 -28.17 9.48
N ASP A 345 -4.50 -29.03 8.74
CA ASP A 345 -3.97 -30.31 9.24
C ASP A 345 -2.77 -30.15 10.19
N GLU A 346 -2.11 -28.98 10.14
CA GLU A 346 -1.04 -28.59 11.07
C GLU A 346 -1.59 -28.09 12.42
N TRP A 347 -2.87 -27.68 12.48
CA TRP A 347 -3.46 -26.99 13.62
C TRP A 347 -3.48 -27.85 14.90
N PRO A 348 -3.46 -27.22 16.10
CA PRO A 348 -3.26 -27.91 17.38
C PRO A 348 -4.55 -28.58 17.91
N GLY A 349 -5.40 -29.09 17.03
CA GLY A 349 -6.67 -29.71 17.40
C GLY A 349 -7.48 -30.16 16.17
N PRO A 350 -8.55 -30.94 16.39
CA PRO A 350 -9.35 -31.46 15.29
C PRO A 350 -10.15 -30.36 14.60
N VAL A 351 -10.30 -30.49 13.29
CA VAL A 351 -10.98 -29.54 12.39
C VAL A 351 -12.27 -30.18 11.87
N TYR A 352 -13.39 -29.47 12.00
CA TYR A 352 -14.71 -29.93 11.58
C TYR A 352 -15.48 -28.86 10.81
N GLU A 353 -16.31 -29.31 9.87
CA GLU A 353 -17.21 -28.44 9.09
C GLU A 353 -18.64 -28.44 9.64
N SER A 354 -18.96 -29.35 10.59
CA SER A 354 -20.28 -29.45 11.21
C SER A 354 -20.26 -29.13 12.70
N ALA A 355 -21.20 -28.28 13.14
CA ALA A 355 -21.43 -27.99 14.55
C ALA A 355 -21.74 -29.26 15.38
N ARG A 356 -22.36 -30.27 14.78
CA ARG A 356 -22.62 -31.56 15.43
C ARG A 356 -21.32 -32.30 15.74
N GLU A 357 -20.41 -32.37 14.77
CA GLU A 357 -19.12 -33.06 14.92
C GLU A 357 -18.23 -32.35 15.95
N VAL A 358 -18.31 -31.01 16.02
CA VAL A 358 -17.69 -30.22 17.09
C VAL A 358 -18.21 -30.64 18.47
N GLY A 359 -19.54 -30.72 18.64
CA GLY A 359 -20.15 -31.18 19.90
C GLY A 359 -19.75 -32.60 20.27
N GLU A 360 -19.75 -33.54 19.31
CA GLU A 360 -19.27 -34.91 19.50
C GLU A 360 -17.78 -34.98 19.89
N ALA A 361 -16.94 -34.11 19.31
CA ALA A 361 -15.53 -34.03 19.65
C ALA A 361 -15.30 -33.54 21.08
N ILE A 362 -16.06 -32.53 21.51
CA ILE A 362 -16.01 -32.05 22.90
C ILE A 362 -16.47 -33.14 23.86
N ALA A 363 -17.51 -33.91 23.52
CA ALA A 363 -17.95 -35.05 24.32
C ALA A 363 -16.86 -36.13 24.45
N ARG A 364 -16.10 -36.40 23.39
CA ARG A 364 -14.92 -37.31 23.43
C ARG A 364 -13.82 -36.76 24.33
N ILE A 365 -13.47 -35.48 24.19
CA ILE A 365 -12.50 -34.80 25.07
C ILE A 365 -12.95 -34.88 26.54
N ALA A 366 -14.25 -34.70 26.80
CA ALA A 366 -14.83 -34.79 28.13
C ALA A 366 -14.73 -36.20 28.75
N ALA A 367 -14.78 -37.24 27.92
CA ALA A 367 -14.60 -38.62 28.32
C ALA A 367 -13.11 -38.96 28.62
N ASP A 368 -12.17 -38.24 28.01
CA ASP A 368 -10.72 -38.38 28.23
C ASP A 368 -10.16 -37.37 29.27
N GLY A 369 -11.02 -36.89 30.16
CA GLY A 369 -10.62 -36.05 31.30
C GLY A 369 -10.21 -34.62 30.93
N ASP A 370 -10.79 -34.04 29.88
CA ASP A 370 -10.61 -32.64 29.45
C ASP A 370 -9.18 -32.31 29.00
N ARG A 371 -8.48 -33.31 28.47
CA ARG A 371 -7.09 -33.20 28.00
C ARG A 371 -7.04 -33.10 26.48
N VAL A 372 -5.94 -32.53 25.99
CA VAL A 372 -5.63 -32.55 24.55
C VAL A 372 -5.58 -34.02 24.11
N PRO A 373 -6.38 -34.43 23.11
CA PRO A 373 -6.39 -35.81 22.63
C PRO A 373 -5.00 -36.29 22.24
N GLU A 374 -4.68 -37.55 22.52
CA GLU A 374 -3.35 -38.13 22.22
C GLU A 374 -3.01 -38.02 20.72
N ALA A 375 -4.01 -38.18 19.85
CA ALA A 375 -3.85 -38.04 18.39
C ALA A 375 -3.43 -36.63 17.94
N ASP A 376 -3.68 -35.60 18.75
CA ASP A 376 -3.36 -34.20 18.46
C ASP A 376 -2.16 -33.68 19.27
N ARG A 377 -1.66 -34.49 20.21
CA ARG A 377 -0.67 -34.07 21.21
C ARG A 377 0.63 -33.58 20.59
N GLU A 378 1.17 -34.30 19.61
CA GLU A 378 2.41 -33.90 18.94
C GLU A 378 2.27 -32.54 18.22
N ARG A 379 1.15 -32.33 17.50
CA ARG A 379 0.85 -31.07 16.81
C ARG A 379 0.67 -29.93 17.80
N TYR A 380 -0.07 -30.16 18.88
CA TYR A 380 -0.26 -29.20 19.96
C TYR A 380 1.08 -28.77 20.58
N ASP A 381 1.89 -29.73 21.00
CA ASP A 381 3.19 -29.47 21.65
C ASP A 381 4.17 -28.79 20.68
N SER A 382 4.13 -29.15 19.40
CA SER A 382 4.92 -28.50 18.34
C SER A 382 4.54 -27.02 18.16
N MET A 383 3.24 -26.73 18.02
CA MET A 383 2.72 -25.37 17.94
C MET A 383 3.04 -24.56 19.20
N GLN A 384 2.89 -25.15 20.38
CA GLN A 384 3.20 -24.48 21.64
C GLN A 384 4.68 -24.08 21.71
N ARG A 385 5.61 -25.01 21.40
CA ARG A 385 7.05 -24.70 21.35
C ARG A 385 7.40 -23.60 20.36
N ARG A 386 6.69 -23.54 19.22
CA ARG A 386 6.97 -22.58 18.15
C ARG A 386 6.40 -21.19 18.43
N PHE A 387 5.18 -21.11 18.98
CA PHE A 387 4.41 -19.86 19.05
C PHE A 387 4.27 -19.25 20.43
N THR A 388 4.53 -20.00 21.50
CA THR A 388 4.56 -19.50 22.88
C THR A 388 5.87 -19.78 23.63
N PRO A 389 7.06 -19.72 22.97
CA PRO A 389 8.33 -20.09 23.60
C PRO A 389 8.73 -19.19 24.78
N TYR A 390 8.16 -17.99 24.84
CA TYR A 390 8.52 -16.95 25.81
C TYR A 390 7.38 -16.64 26.80
N GLU A 391 6.27 -17.38 26.73
CA GLU A 391 5.10 -17.10 27.58
C GLU A 391 5.25 -17.78 28.94
N ASP A 392 5.73 -17.03 29.93
CA ASP A 392 6.04 -17.51 31.29
C ASP A 392 5.30 -16.74 32.40
N GLY A 393 4.43 -15.79 32.03
CA GLY A 393 3.71 -14.94 32.98
C GLY A 393 4.42 -13.64 33.32
N HIS A 394 5.57 -13.35 32.69
CA HIS A 394 6.42 -12.19 32.95
C HIS A 394 6.76 -11.38 31.68
N ALA A 395 6.01 -11.54 30.58
CA ALA A 395 6.24 -10.77 29.36
C ALA A 395 6.07 -9.26 29.57
N ALA A 396 5.10 -8.85 30.40
CA ALA A 396 4.87 -7.46 30.77
C ALA A 396 6.08 -6.86 31.50
N ASP A 397 6.70 -7.60 32.42
CA ASP A 397 7.89 -7.15 33.16
C ASP A 397 9.05 -6.89 32.21
N ARG A 398 9.30 -7.82 31.27
CA ARG A 398 10.36 -7.68 30.26
C ARG A 398 10.14 -6.48 29.35
N VAL A 399 8.91 -6.27 28.89
CA VAL A 399 8.55 -5.08 28.09
C VAL A 399 8.77 -3.79 28.89
N VAL A 400 8.43 -3.77 30.18
CA VAL A 400 8.68 -2.61 31.05
C VAL A 400 10.17 -2.33 31.21
N ASP A 401 10.97 -3.36 31.45
CA ASP A 401 12.43 -3.24 31.57
C ASP A 401 13.05 -2.64 30.29
N ILE A 402 12.67 -3.17 29.13
CA ILE A 402 13.23 -2.73 27.85
C ILE A 402 12.81 -1.30 27.53
N VAL A 403 11.51 -1.00 27.57
CA VAL A 403 10.97 0.24 27.01
C VAL A 403 11.08 1.41 27.99
N PHE A 404 10.91 1.16 29.29
CA PHE A 404 10.81 2.21 30.31
C PHE A 404 12.04 2.31 31.22
N ARG A 405 12.83 1.23 31.35
CA ARG A 405 14.12 1.24 32.07
C ARG A 405 15.33 1.24 31.14
N GLY A 406 15.12 1.01 29.84
CA GLY A 406 16.18 1.01 28.83
C GLY A 406 17.08 -0.22 28.87
N ALA A 407 16.61 -1.31 29.48
CA ALA A 407 17.38 -2.55 29.59
C ALA A 407 17.54 -3.18 28.20
N ARG A 408 18.73 -3.73 27.92
CA ARG A 408 19.04 -4.43 26.66
C ARG A 408 19.66 -5.79 26.90
N ASP A 409 20.60 -5.86 27.83
CA ASP A 409 21.31 -7.09 28.16
C ASP A 409 20.35 -8.15 28.73
N GLY A 410 20.45 -9.38 28.22
CA GLY A 410 19.61 -10.50 28.66
C GLY A 410 18.25 -10.61 27.95
N TYR A 411 17.90 -9.67 27.07
CA TYR A 411 16.66 -9.69 26.30
C TYR A 411 16.89 -10.03 24.82
N ARG A 412 15.83 -10.46 24.13
CA ARG A 412 15.77 -10.83 22.71
C ARG A 412 15.37 -9.63 21.88
N LEU A 413 16.37 -8.81 21.56
CA LEU A 413 16.20 -7.59 20.78
C LEU A 413 16.78 -7.78 19.38
N ARG A 414 16.04 -7.34 18.35
CA ARG A 414 16.50 -7.30 16.96
C ARG A 414 16.58 -5.84 16.49
N ASP A 415 17.80 -5.35 16.30
CA ASP A 415 18.10 -4.00 15.80
C ASP A 415 18.72 -4.02 14.38
N ASP A 416 18.85 -5.22 13.80
CA ASP A 416 19.54 -5.49 12.55
C ASP A 416 18.69 -5.24 11.31
N LEU A 417 17.41 -4.85 11.47
CA LEU A 417 16.52 -4.64 10.34
C LEU A 417 16.85 -3.38 9.52
N ALA A 418 17.61 -2.42 10.06
CA ALA A 418 17.91 -1.17 9.35
C ALA A 418 18.86 -1.37 8.15
N ASP A 419 19.69 -2.42 8.19
CA ASP A 419 20.69 -2.70 7.17
C ASP A 419 20.60 -4.16 6.73
N ASP A 420 20.13 -4.37 5.51
CA ASP A 420 20.07 -5.66 4.83
C ASP A 420 21.21 -5.84 3.82
N GLY A 421 22.26 -5.00 3.90
CA GLY A 421 23.42 -5.00 3.00
C GLY A 421 23.18 -4.34 1.64
N ARG A 422 21.93 -3.97 1.32
CA ARG A 422 21.56 -3.35 0.06
C ARG A 422 21.46 -1.84 0.16
N ARG A 423 21.84 -1.16 -0.92
CA ARG A 423 21.64 0.29 -1.08
C ARG A 423 20.17 0.57 -1.34
N LYS A 424 19.65 1.69 -0.83
CA LYS A 424 18.21 1.92 -0.68
C LYS A 424 17.74 3.00 -1.66
N ILE A 425 16.82 2.65 -2.56
CA ILE A 425 16.28 3.57 -3.56
C ILE A 425 14.79 3.82 -3.25
N LEU A 426 14.40 5.08 -3.13
CA LEU A 426 13.01 5.51 -3.09
C LEU A 426 12.63 6.18 -4.42
N LEU A 427 11.68 5.61 -5.15
CA LEU A 427 11.14 6.20 -6.39
C LEU A 427 9.72 6.72 -6.15
N TYR A 428 9.51 8.02 -6.33
CA TYR A 428 8.18 8.58 -6.44
C TYR A 428 7.63 8.41 -7.85
N LEU A 429 6.58 7.60 -8.00
CA LEU A 429 6.04 7.18 -9.31
C LEU A 429 4.94 8.12 -9.84
N GLY A 430 4.71 9.26 -9.19
CA GLY A 430 3.65 10.18 -9.59
C GLY A 430 2.24 9.68 -9.24
N GLY A 431 1.28 10.04 -10.08
CA GLY A 431 -0.13 9.67 -9.90
C GLY A 431 -0.50 8.27 -10.39
N MET A 432 0.44 7.48 -10.92
CA MET A 432 0.23 6.13 -11.48
C MET A 432 -0.94 6.04 -12.48
N ARG A 433 -1.18 7.12 -13.24
CA ARG A 433 -2.23 7.15 -14.28
C ARG A 433 -1.77 6.33 -15.49
N PRO A 434 -2.66 5.64 -16.22
CA PRO A 434 -2.30 4.94 -17.47
C PRO A 434 -1.73 5.92 -18.53
N ASN A 435 -0.41 6.07 -18.56
CA ASN A 435 0.33 6.96 -19.44
C ASN A 435 1.78 6.48 -19.58
N GLY A 436 2.54 7.09 -20.49
CA GLY A 436 3.93 6.69 -20.77
C GLY A 436 4.88 6.79 -19.57
N ILE A 437 4.70 7.74 -18.66
CA ILE A 437 5.54 7.89 -17.46
C ILE A 437 5.33 6.68 -16.53
N THR A 438 4.08 6.30 -16.28
CA THR A 438 3.77 5.13 -15.45
C THR A 438 4.28 3.84 -16.11
N THR A 439 4.11 3.68 -17.42
CA THR A 439 4.67 2.52 -18.15
C THR A 439 6.18 2.47 -18.02
N SER A 440 6.88 3.58 -18.27
CA SER A 440 8.33 3.67 -18.10
C SER A 440 8.77 3.33 -16.67
N ALA A 441 8.05 3.84 -15.66
CA ALA A 441 8.35 3.57 -14.27
C ALA A 441 8.22 2.08 -13.92
N LEU A 442 7.17 1.42 -14.40
CA LEU A 442 6.97 -0.03 -14.21
C LEU A 442 8.06 -0.84 -14.92
N ASN A 443 8.37 -0.50 -16.17
CA ASN A 443 9.46 -1.14 -16.92
C ASN A 443 10.80 -0.98 -16.17
N LEU A 444 11.07 0.19 -15.60
CA LEU A 444 12.29 0.41 -14.83
C LEU A 444 12.32 -0.52 -13.61
N LEU A 445 11.26 -0.54 -12.81
CA LEU A 445 11.16 -1.38 -11.61
C LEU A 445 11.33 -2.87 -11.92
N ASN A 446 10.87 -3.35 -13.09
CA ASN A 446 11.05 -4.74 -13.53
C ASN A 446 12.50 -5.06 -13.95
N ASN A 447 13.29 -4.05 -14.31
CA ASN A 447 14.67 -4.22 -14.80
C ASN A 447 15.76 -3.85 -13.78
N LEU A 448 15.40 -3.31 -12.61
CA LEU A 448 16.37 -3.02 -11.53
C LEU A 448 16.88 -4.32 -10.88
N ASP A 449 18.15 -4.30 -10.48
CA ASP A 449 18.76 -5.37 -9.68
C ASP A 449 18.29 -5.27 -8.22
N HIS A 450 17.30 -6.09 -7.86
CA HIS A 450 16.73 -6.15 -6.51
C HIS A 450 17.59 -6.95 -5.51
N ASP A 451 18.64 -7.62 -5.97
CA ASP A 451 19.63 -8.28 -5.11
C ASP A 451 20.66 -7.27 -4.61
N GLN A 452 21.01 -6.26 -5.43
CA GLN A 452 21.91 -5.19 -5.05
C GLN A 452 21.20 -4.01 -4.34
N TYR A 453 19.95 -3.73 -4.70
CA TYR A 453 19.20 -2.57 -4.19
C TYR A 453 17.89 -2.95 -3.51
N ASP A 454 17.64 -2.35 -2.34
CA ASP A 454 16.31 -2.35 -1.71
C ASP A 454 15.49 -1.19 -2.28
N VAL A 455 14.49 -1.52 -3.10
CA VAL A 455 13.71 -0.54 -3.87
C VAL A 455 12.34 -0.32 -3.23
N SER A 456 12.02 0.95 -2.98
CA SER A 456 10.73 1.40 -2.49
C SER A 456 10.02 2.31 -3.50
N ALA A 457 8.74 2.07 -3.75
CA ALA A 457 7.89 2.87 -4.62
C ALA A 457 6.92 3.74 -3.80
N PHE A 458 7.01 5.06 -3.92
CA PHE A 458 6.14 6.02 -3.26
C PHE A 458 5.12 6.60 -4.24
N PHE A 459 3.86 6.69 -3.83
CA PHE A 459 2.80 7.31 -4.63
C PHE A 459 1.59 7.66 -3.77
N ALA A 460 0.69 8.50 -4.29
CA ALA A 460 -0.56 8.80 -3.60
C ALA A 460 -1.54 7.62 -3.66
N GLN A 461 -2.21 7.32 -2.55
CA GLN A 461 -3.31 6.35 -2.57
C GLN A 461 -4.43 6.83 -3.51
N SER A 462 -4.86 5.96 -4.42
CA SER A 462 -5.93 6.23 -5.38
C SER A 462 -7.16 5.38 -5.09
N ARG A 463 -8.34 5.89 -5.51
CA ARG A 463 -9.60 5.12 -5.57
C ARG A 463 -10.01 4.79 -7.01
N SER A 464 -9.20 5.21 -7.98
CA SER A 464 -9.47 4.97 -9.39
C SER A 464 -9.04 3.56 -9.76
N ARG A 465 -9.97 2.71 -10.21
CA ARG A 465 -9.69 1.32 -10.61
C ARG A 465 -8.54 1.23 -11.63
N PRO A 466 -8.49 2.04 -12.71
CA PRO A 466 -7.35 2.03 -13.64
C PRO A 466 -6.00 2.37 -13.01
N THR A 467 -5.98 3.25 -11.99
CA THR A 467 -4.74 3.58 -11.25
C THR A 467 -4.32 2.44 -10.34
N ILE A 468 -5.28 1.81 -9.64
CA ILE A 468 -5.02 0.66 -8.78
C ILE A 468 -4.45 -0.49 -9.62
N ALA A 469 -5.05 -0.80 -10.77
CA ALA A 469 -4.53 -1.80 -11.70
C ALA A 469 -3.06 -1.57 -12.10
N LYS A 470 -2.64 -0.31 -12.24
CA LYS A 470 -1.23 0.03 -12.51
C LYS A 470 -0.34 -0.09 -11.28
N GLN A 471 -0.86 0.17 -10.07
CA GLN A 471 -0.11 -0.03 -8.82
C GLN A 471 0.12 -1.53 -8.54
N GLN A 472 -0.81 -2.39 -8.93
CA GLN A 472 -0.70 -3.85 -8.81
C GLN A 472 0.38 -4.44 -9.72
N GLN A 473 0.74 -3.75 -10.81
CA GLN A 473 1.82 -4.15 -11.73
C GLN A 473 3.22 -3.83 -11.19
N ILE A 474 3.34 -3.20 -10.03
CA ILE A 474 4.65 -2.93 -9.41
C ILE A 474 5.32 -4.25 -9.06
N HIS A 475 6.58 -4.42 -9.49
CA HIS A 475 7.38 -5.62 -9.28
C HIS A 475 7.28 -6.16 -7.83
N PRO A 476 7.05 -7.47 -7.62
CA PRO A 476 6.83 -8.04 -6.28
C PRO A 476 7.98 -7.83 -5.29
N ALA A 477 9.22 -7.65 -5.73
CA ALA A 477 10.33 -7.33 -4.82
C ALA A 477 10.23 -5.89 -4.26
N VAL A 478 9.63 -4.96 -5.00
CA VAL A 478 9.55 -3.55 -4.63
C VAL A 478 8.58 -3.35 -3.47
N ARG A 479 9.01 -2.58 -2.47
CA ARG A 479 8.16 -2.18 -1.33
C ARG A 479 7.30 -0.99 -1.72
N GLN A 480 5.99 -1.11 -1.67
CA GLN A 480 5.10 0.01 -1.98
C GLN A 480 4.82 0.84 -0.73
N PHE A 481 5.09 2.14 -0.75
CA PHE A 481 4.77 3.13 0.30
C PHE A 481 3.61 4.06 -0.18
N PRO A 482 2.33 3.66 -0.11
CA PRO A 482 1.25 4.57 -0.47
C PRO A 482 1.10 5.70 0.55
N ARG A 483 1.08 6.95 0.09
CA ARG A 483 0.79 8.10 0.95
C ARG A 483 -0.68 8.13 1.33
N VAL A 484 -0.97 7.91 2.62
CA VAL A 484 -2.29 8.08 3.23
C VAL A 484 -2.40 9.37 4.03
N GLY A 485 -3.62 9.91 4.15
CA GLY A 485 -3.88 11.10 4.93
C GLY A 485 -3.46 12.42 4.27
N GLY A 486 -3.63 13.51 5.03
CA GLY A 486 -3.22 14.86 4.63
C GLY A 486 -1.96 15.29 5.37
N MET A 487 -1.31 16.34 4.85
CA MET A 487 -0.18 16.95 5.54
C MET A 487 -0.64 17.51 6.89
N ASN A 488 0.13 17.25 7.94
CA ASN A 488 -0.13 17.80 9.27
C ASN A 488 0.18 19.30 9.31
N GLY A 489 -0.38 20.00 10.31
CA GLY A 489 -0.10 21.41 10.54
C GLY A 489 -1.32 22.32 10.60
N ALA A 490 -1.08 23.54 11.10
CA ALA A 490 -2.10 24.58 11.21
C ALA A 490 -2.54 25.04 9.82
N LYS A 491 -3.83 25.32 9.63
CA LYS A 491 -4.38 25.84 8.37
C LYS A 491 -3.79 27.17 8.00
N LEU A 492 -3.44 28.02 8.97
CA LEU A 492 -2.71 29.26 8.69
C LEU A 492 -1.32 29.00 8.10
N LEU A 493 -0.59 27.99 8.58
CA LEU A 493 0.70 27.59 7.98
C LEU A 493 0.51 27.02 6.58
N HIS A 494 -0.51 26.19 6.37
CA HIS A 494 -0.82 25.72 5.02
C HIS A 494 -1.23 26.88 4.10
N LEU A 495 -2.01 27.86 4.56
CA LEU A 495 -2.37 29.03 3.76
C LEU A 495 -1.13 29.85 3.42
N ALA A 496 -0.25 30.10 4.40
CA ALA A 496 1.03 30.77 4.18
C ALA A 496 1.87 30.01 3.13
N ARG A 497 1.98 28.69 3.23
CA ARG A 497 2.65 27.82 2.23
C ARG A 497 2.04 28.01 0.84
N HIS A 498 0.71 27.91 0.72
CA HIS A 498 0.05 28.07 -0.58
C HIS A 498 0.27 29.48 -1.16
N LEU A 499 0.23 30.54 -0.34
CA LEU A 499 0.50 31.90 -0.81
C LEU A 499 1.96 32.08 -1.24
N HIS A 500 2.89 31.49 -0.49
CA HIS A 500 4.32 31.50 -0.80
C HIS A 500 4.59 30.78 -2.14
N PHE A 501 3.96 29.63 -2.34
CA PHE A 501 4.05 28.85 -3.58
C PHE A 501 3.43 29.60 -4.75
N ARG A 502 2.25 30.23 -4.54
CA ARG A 502 1.61 31.06 -5.57
C ARG A 502 2.44 32.29 -5.97
N ARG A 503 3.36 32.74 -5.11
CA ARG A 503 4.32 33.82 -5.38
C ARG A 503 5.64 33.34 -5.97
N GLY A 504 5.76 32.06 -6.33
CA GLY A 504 6.98 31.49 -6.92
C GLY A 504 8.10 31.21 -5.92
N ARG A 505 7.84 31.28 -4.61
CA ARG A 505 8.86 31.13 -3.56
C ARG A 505 8.97 29.70 -3.01
N ILE A 506 8.51 28.70 -3.76
CA ILE A 506 8.52 27.31 -3.27
C ILE A 506 9.94 26.84 -2.89
N ALA A 507 10.97 27.30 -3.60
CA ALA A 507 12.38 27.02 -3.31
C ALA A 507 12.82 27.39 -1.89
N GLU A 508 12.20 28.38 -1.26
CA GLU A 508 12.56 28.83 0.09
C GLU A 508 11.92 27.95 1.19
N HIS A 509 11.43 26.75 0.83
CA HIS A 509 10.76 25.85 1.76
C HIS A 509 11.65 25.45 2.94
N ALA A 510 12.97 25.34 2.73
CA ALA A 510 13.95 25.05 3.76
C ALA A 510 14.41 26.31 4.52
N ASP A 511 14.44 27.47 3.85
CA ASP A 511 14.93 28.73 4.42
C ASP A 511 13.95 29.37 5.41
N VAL A 512 12.66 29.09 5.27
CA VAL A 512 11.62 29.58 6.19
C VAL A 512 11.40 28.54 7.30
N PRO A 513 11.78 28.80 8.58
CA PRO A 513 11.77 27.77 9.62
C PRO A 513 10.42 27.07 9.83
N ALA A 514 9.32 27.83 9.70
CA ALA A 514 7.97 27.29 9.81
C ALA A 514 7.54 26.42 8.62
N GLN A 515 8.12 26.64 7.43
CA GLN A 515 7.93 25.77 6.26
C GLN A 515 8.85 24.56 6.35
N ASN A 516 10.11 24.75 6.75
CA ASN A 516 11.08 23.67 6.87
C ASN A 516 10.55 22.56 7.79
N ARG A 517 10.16 22.95 9.01
CA ARG A 517 9.55 22.05 9.97
C ARG A 517 8.26 21.39 9.48
N LEU A 518 7.43 22.11 8.71
CA LEU A 518 6.19 21.56 8.18
C LEU A 518 6.47 20.40 7.22
N TRP A 519 7.50 20.54 6.39
CA TRP A 519 7.91 19.53 5.43
C TRP A 519 8.72 18.40 6.04
N ASP A 520 9.62 18.68 6.99
CA ASP A 520 10.31 17.66 7.79
C ASP A 520 9.30 16.77 8.53
N ASP A 521 8.30 17.39 9.18
CA ASP A 521 7.20 16.69 9.83
C ASP A 521 6.40 15.83 8.82
N GLU A 522 6.24 16.26 7.57
CA GLU A 522 5.53 15.50 6.54
C GLU A 522 6.35 14.34 5.98
N TRP A 523 7.66 14.55 5.78
CA TRP A 523 8.60 13.49 5.44
C TRP A 523 8.59 12.42 6.52
N TYR A 524 8.77 12.83 7.77
CA TYR A 524 8.74 11.95 8.94
C TYR A 524 7.40 11.25 9.07
N ARG A 525 6.28 11.95 8.86
CA ARG A 525 4.96 11.31 8.87
C ARG A 525 4.89 10.21 7.82
N CYS A 526 5.45 10.38 6.63
CA CYS A 526 5.39 9.41 5.54
C CYS A 526 6.35 8.22 5.72
N PHE A 527 7.58 8.46 6.17
CA PHE A 527 8.67 7.48 6.15
C PHE A 527 9.24 7.14 7.53
N GLY A 528 8.80 7.84 8.57
CA GLY A 528 9.32 7.69 9.94
C GLY A 528 10.83 7.86 9.98
N GLU A 529 11.50 6.90 10.62
CA GLU A 529 12.96 6.89 10.72
C GLU A 529 13.64 6.30 9.48
N SER A 530 12.90 5.83 8.47
CA SER A 530 13.51 5.22 7.27
C SER A 530 14.53 6.17 6.63
N ARG A 531 15.62 5.59 6.11
CA ARG A 531 16.66 6.31 5.37
C ARG A 531 16.81 5.67 4.00
N PHE A 532 17.06 6.50 3.00
CA PHE A 532 17.26 6.07 1.63
C PHE A 532 18.56 6.69 1.12
N ASP A 533 19.38 5.90 0.43
CA ASP A 533 20.61 6.40 -0.17
C ASP A 533 20.30 7.28 -1.38
N TYR A 534 19.27 6.91 -2.14
CA TYR A 534 18.86 7.57 -3.38
C TYR A 534 17.36 7.85 -3.36
N VAL A 535 16.96 9.09 -3.63
CA VAL A 535 15.57 9.52 -3.70
C VAL A 535 15.29 10.14 -5.06
N VAL A 536 14.31 9.57 -5.77
CA VAL A 536 14.04 9.88 -7.17
C VAL A 536 12.61 10.39 -7.31
N ASP A 537 12.43 11.64 -7.74
CA ASP A 537 11.17 12.08 -8.34
C ASP A 537 11.13 11.58 -9.79
N PHE A 538 10.65 10.36 -9.98
CA PHE A 538 10.53 9.78 -11.32
C PHE A 538 9.40 10.45 -12.11
N SER A 539 8.50 11.20 -11.48
CA SER A 539 7.41 11.87 -12.18
C SER A 539 7.84 13.18 -12.81
N GLY A 540 8.51 14.07 -12.07
CA GLY A 540 8.95 15.38 -12.52
C GLY A 540 7.88 16.48 -12.62
N TYR A 541 6.61 16.19 -12.29
CA TYR A 541 5.47 17.07 -12.62
C TYR A 541 4.71 17.64 -11.41
N GLY A 542 5.09 17.29 -10.19
CA GLY A 542 4.32 17.65 -8.99
C GLY A 542 5.07 18.53 -7.99
N PRO A 543 4.79 19.84 -7.86
CA PRO A 543 5.55 20.74 -7.00
C PRO A 543 5.49 20.35 -5.51
N PHE A 544 4.37 19.81 -5.04
CA PHE A 544 4.26 19.30 -3.66
C PHE A 544 5.24 18.15 -3.40
N TRP A 545 5.37 17.25 -4.37
CA TRP A 545 6.18 16.04 -4.23
C TRP A 545 7.65 16.35 -4.40
N ALA A 546 7.97 17.19 -5.40
CA ALA A 546 9.31 17.69 -5.61
C ALA A 546 9.86 18.39 -4.35
N ALA A 547 9.03 19.20 -3.67
CA ALA A 547 9.41 19.80 -2.38
C ALA A 547 9.55 18.74 -1.27
N LEU A 548 8.58 17.83 -1.11
CA LEU A 548 8.63 16.79 -0.06
C LEU A 548 9.90 15.94 -0.12
N LEU A 549 10.31 15.53 -1.33
CA LEU A 549 11.46 14.65 -1.53
C LEU A 549 12.79 15.34 -1.21
N LEU A 550 12.87 16.67 -1.24
CA LEU A 550 14.04 17.44 -0.81
C LEU A 550 14.28 17.38 0.71
N HIS A 551 13.26 17.02 1.48
CA HIS A 551 13.36 16.80 2.93
C HIS A 551 13.79 15.38 3.30
N SER A 552 14.19 14.57 2.31
CA SER A 552 14.86 13.29 2.56
C SER A 552 16.21 13.50 3.24
N PRO A 553 16.48 12.96 4.43
CA PRO A 553 17.75 13.15 5.12
C PRO A 553 18.88 12.38 4.41
N ASP A 554 20.00 13.06 4.17
CA ASP A 554 21.27 12.49 3.69
C ASP A 554 21.21 11.72 2.35
N ALA A 555 20.11 11.81 1.62
CA ALA A 555 19.93 11.13 0.34
C ALA A 555 20.50 11.93 -0.82
N GLN A 556 21.01 11.21 -1.83
CA GLN A 556 21.24 11.79 -3.16
C GLN A 556 19.92 11.86 -3.92
N ARG A 557 19.61 13.03 -4.48
CA ARG A 557 18.28 13.37 -4.98
C ARG A 557 18.30 13.65 -6.46
N ALA A 558 17.46 12.95 -7.21
CA ALA A 558 17.31 13.14 -8.64
C ALA A 558 15.86 13.38 -9.03
N ILE A 559 15.63 14.17 -10.08
CA ILE A 559 14.30 14.43 -10.65
C ILE A 559 14.32 14.18 -12.16
N TRP A 560 13.34 13.42 -12.65
CA TRP A 560 13.24 13.05 -14.06
C TRP A 560 12.52 14.12 -14.87
N LEU A 561 13.06 14.41 -16.05
CA LEU A 561 12.52 15.34 -17.04
C LEU A 561 12.09 14.53 -18.29
N HIS A 562 10.83 14.12 -18.32
CA HIS A 562 10.31 13.21 -19.36
C HIS A 562 10.06 13.88 -20.72
N ASN A 563 10.01 15.22 -20.77
CA ASN A 563 9.77 16.01 -21.96
C ASN A 563 10.58 17.31 -21.91
N ASP A 564 10.47 18.14 -22.96
CA ASP A 564 10.88 19.54 -22.91
C ASP A 564 9.96 20.27 -21.94
N LEU A 565 10.43 20.50 -20.72
CA LEU A 565 9.56 21.02 -19.66
C LEU A 565 9.27 22.50 -19.85
N ALA A 566 10.18 23.26 -20.44
CA ALA A 566 9.97 24.68 -20.70
C ALA A 566 8.84 24.87 -21.74
N SER A 567 8.87 24.09 -22.81
CA SER A 567 7.78 24.03 -23.80
C SER A 567 6.47 23.53 -23.19
N ASP A 568 6.52 22.44 -22.40
CA ASP A 568 5.33 21.83 -21.78
C ASP A 568 4.67 22.77 -20.75
N ALA A 569 5.44 23.64 -20.09
CA ALA A 569 4.91 24.69 -19.21
C ALA A 569 4.08 25.72 -19.99
N HIS A 570 4.46 26.04 -21.22
CA HIS A 570 3.79 27.05 -22.04
C HIS A 570 2.71 26.47 -22.96
N ARG A 571 2.56 25.14 -22.98
CA ARG A 571 1.58 24.42 -23.79
C ARG A 571 0.15 24.81 -23.47
N GLU A 572 -0.63 25.07 -24.51
CA GLU A 572 -2.06 25.34 -24.43
C GLU A 572 -2.89 24.08 -24.70
N VAL A 573 -3.86 23.81 -23.83
CA VAL A 573 -4.86 22.74 -23.99
C VAL A 573 -6.23 23.36 -23.83
N ASN A 574 -7.01 23.41 -24.92
CA ASN A 574 -8.29 24.11 -25.02
C ASN A 574 -8.17 25.61 -24.67
N GLY A 575 -7.10 26.27 -25.13
CA GLY A 575 -6.84 27.69 -24.87
C GLY A 575 -6.31 28.04 -23.48
N GLU A 576 -5.98 27.03 -22.64
CA GLU A 576 -5.44 27.24 -21.29
C GLU A 576 -4.05 26.61 -21.12
N LYS A 577 -3.11 27.36 -20.51
CA LYS A 577 -1.78 26.85 -20.12
C LYS A 577 -1.83 26.10 -18.79
N LYS A 578 -2.39 24.88 -18.81
CA LYS A 578 -2.70 24.10 -17.59
C LYS A 578 -1.49 23.80 -16.71
N MET A 579 -0.30 23.64 -17.30
CA MET A 579 0.92 23.22 -16.59
C MET A 579 1.85 24.38 -16.21
N LEU A 580 1.60 25.60 -16.72
CA LEU A 580 2.47 26.75 -16.51
C LEU A 580 2.76 26.99 -15.04
N HIS A 581 1.72 27.02 -14.21
CA HIS A 581 1.87 27.31 -12.79
C HIS A 581 2.62 26.21 -12.02
N SER A 582 2.35 24.94 -12.34
CA SER A 582 2.96 23.81 -11.63
C SER A 582 4.42 23.60 -12.03
N LEU A 583 4.75 23.69 -13.32
CA LEU A 583 6.11 23.46 -13.80
C LEU A 583 7.04 24.62 -13.42
N THR A 584 6.60 25.87 -13.56
CA THR A 584 7.41 27.03 -13.12
C THR A 584 7.74 27.00 -11.63
N GLN A 585 6.85 26.44 -10.79
CA GLN A 585 7.16 26.19 -9.39
C GLN A 585 8.28 25.15 -9.23
N ILE A 586 8.19 24.02 -9.94
CA ILE A 586 9.20 22.96 -9.89
C ILE A 586 10.55 23.47 -10.37
N PHE A 587 10.59 24.35 -11.38
CA PHE A 587 11.83 24.88 -11.91
C PHE A 587 12.66 25.56 -10.83
N THR A 588 12.01 26.35 -9.96
CA THR A 588 12.70 26.99 -8.83
C THR A 588 13.35 26.02 -7.84
N LEU A 589 12.95 24.74 -7.83
CA LEU A 589 13.52 23.69 -6.98
C LEU A 589 14.72 22.98 -7.61
N TYR A 590 14.96 23.09 -8.92
CA TYR A 590 15.99 22.33 -9.61
C TYR A 590 17.40 22.58 -9.08
N GLY A 591 17.70 23.81 -8.65
CA GLY A 591 18.96 24.14 -8.00
C GLY A 591 19.25 23.32 -6.73
N GLN A 592 18.24 22.74 -6.09
CA GLN A 592 18.36 21.96 -4.85
C GLN A 592 18.46 20.43 -5.07
N TYR A 593 18.14 19.95 -6.26
CA TYR A 593 18.37 18.55 -6.64
C TYR A 593 19.83 18.34 -7.01
N ASP A 594 20.35 17.14 -6.77
CA ASP A 594 21.71 16.78 -7.18
C ASP A 594 21.77 16.58 -8.69
N HIS A 595 20.81 15.84 -9.25
CA HIS A 595 20.74 15.55 -10.68
C HIS A 595 19.36 15.80 -11.28
N LEU A 596 19.35 16.35 -12.51
CA LEU A 596 18.18 16.57 -13.34
C LEU A 596 18.31 15.65 -14.55
N VAL A 597 17.46 14.62 -14.65
CA VAL A 597 17.70 13.49 -15.55
C VAL A 597 16.69 13.49 -16.69
N SER A 598 17.13 13.81 -17.90
CA SER A 598 16.29 13.71 -19.10
C SER A 598 16.31 12.30 -19.69
N VAL A 599 15.20 11.89 -20.31
CA VAL A 599 15.05 10.54 -20.88
C VAL A 599 15.84 10.29 -22.17
N SER A 600 16.61 11.27 -22.64
CA SER A 600 17.58 11.11 -23.73
C SER A 600 18.67 12.19 -23.67
N PRO A 601 19.86 11.98 -24.28
CA PRO A 601 20.92 12.98 -24.31
C PRO A 601 20.48 14.29 -24.98
N THR A 602 19.82 14.22 -26.13
CA THR A 602 19.33 15.43 -26.82
C THR A 602 18.29 16.19 -26.00
N LEU A 603 17.40 15.49 -25.30
CA LEU A 603 16.46 16.15 -24.42
C LEU A 603 17.16 16.82 -23.22
N SER A 604 18.24 16.21 -22.72
CA SER A 604 19.08 16.82 -21.68
C SER A 604 19.65 18.15 -22.14
N ASP A 605 20.12 18.24 -23.38
CA ASP A 605 20.66 19.49 -23.94
C ASP A 605 19.58 20.56 -24.11
N ILE A 606 18.40 20.19 -24.62
CA ILE A 606 17.25 21.11 -24.73
C ILE A 606 16.86 21.67 -23.35
N ASN A 607 16.68 20.78 -22.36
CA ASN A 607 16.30 21.20 -21.02
C ASN A 607 17.43 22.00 -20.34
N ARG A 608 18.71 21.65 -20.57
CA ARG A 608 19.87 22.39 -20.04
C ARG A 608 19.90 23.81 -20.56
N GLU A 609 19.66 24.02 -21.84
CA GLU A 609 19.61 25.36 -22.44
C GLU A 609 18.39 26.14 -21.94
N ALA A 610 17.19 25.55 -22.03
CA ALA A 610 15.94 26.23 -21.69
C ALA A 610 15.77 26.52 -20.19
N LEU A 611 16.44 25.76 -19.32
CA LEU A 611 16.31 25.86 -17.86
C LEU A 611 17.63 26.28 -17.18
N ALA A 612 18.59 26.83 -17.94
CA ALA A 612 19.90 27.26 -17.45
C ALA A 612 19.82 28.29 -16.29
N GLU A 613 18.74 29.05 -16.19
CA GLU A 613 18.53 30.00 -15.10
C GLU A 613 18.23 29.33 -13.75
N TYR A 614 17.78 28.06 -13.75
CA TYR A 614 17.29 27.36 -12.56
C TYR A 614 18.30 26.39 -11.95
N ALA A 615 19.27 25.91 -12.73
CA ALA A 615 20.26 24.94 -12.26
C ALA A 615 21.56 25.01 -13.06
N ALA A 616 22.65 24.62 -12.42
CA ALA A 616 23.97 24.60 -13.05
C ALA A 616 24.04 23.52 -14.15
N PRO A 617 24.76 23.76 -15.27
CA PRO A 617 24.79 22.87 -16.42
C PRO A 617 25.16 21.42 -16.07
N GLU A 618 26.09 21.20 -15.16
CA GLU A 618 26.58 19.87 -14.75
C GLU A 618 25.51 18.99 -14.10
N LYS A 619 24.42 19.57 -13.60
CA LYS A 619 23.30 18.81 -13.00
C LYS A 619 22.44 18.11 -14.06
N PHE A 620 22.44 18.58 -15.31
CA PHE A 620 21.63 18.01 -16.38
C PHE A 620 22.31 16.76 -16.95
N LEU A 621 21.75 15.62 -16.61
CA LEU A 621 22.17 14.28 -17.03
C LEU A 621 21.12 13.65 -17.95
N SER A 622 21.42 12.45 -18.45
CA SER A 622 20.45 11.65 -19.20
C SER A 622 20.50 10.18 -18.80
N ALA A 623 19.34 9.52 -18.87
CA ALA A 623 19.20 8.08 -18.75
C ALA A 623 18.00 7.63 -19.58
N LEU A 624 18.20 6.65 -20.46
CA LEU A 624 17.14 6.08 -21.28
C LEU A 624 16.10 5.32 -20.43
N ASN A 625 14.84 5.31 -20.88
CA ASN A 625 13.82 4.43 -20.30
C ASN A 625 14.06 2.97 -20.73
N THR A 626 13.70 2.02 -19.88
CA THR A 626 13.72 0.58 -20.18
C THR A 626 12.43 0.11 -20.84
N VAL A 627 12.45 -1.11 -21.39
CA VAL A 627 11.29 -1.79 -21.99
C VAL A 627 11.00 -3.12 -21.30
N ASP A 628 9.74 -3.52 -21.21
CA ASP A 628 9.34 -4.85 -20.74
C ASP A 628 9.02 -5.76 -21.92
N ALA A 629 10.07 -6.36 -22.51
CA ALA A 629 9.94 -7.12 -23.74
C ALA A 629 9.11 -8.40 -23.55
N GLU A 630 9.22 -9.05 -22.39
CA GLU A 630 8.45 -10.26 -22.07
C GLU A 630 6.95 -9.95 -22.03
N HIS A 631 6.56 -8.91 -21.27
CA HIS A 631 5.16 -8.50 -21.19
C HIS A 631 4.57 -8.11 -22.56
N ILE A 632 5.34 -7.40 -23.38
CA ILE A 632 4.92 -6.99 -24.73
C ILE A 632 4.69 -8.22 -25.62
N LEU A 633 5.63 -9.16 -25.65
CA LEU A 633 5.55 -10.38 -26.47
C LEU A 633 4.43 -11.33 -26.00
N GLU A 634 4.19 -11.43 -24.70
CA GLU A 634 3.06 -12.18 -24.15
C GLU A 634 1.73 -11.57 -24.57
N ASN A 635 1.57 -10.26 -24.39
CA ASN A 635 0.36 -9.55 -24.78
C ASN A 635 0.11 -9.59 -26.29
N ALA A 636 1.16 -9.57 -27.11
CA ALA A 636 1.06 -9.67 -28.56
C ALA A 636 0.43 -10.97 -29.04
N ARG A 637 0.53 -12.06 -28.26
CA ARG A 637 -0.08 -13.36 -28.58
C ARG A 637 -1.56 -13.46 -28.22
N ALA A 638 -2.15 -12.42 -27.62
CA ALA A 638 -3.54 -12.43 -27.24
C ALA A 638 -4.45 -12.49 -28.49
N ASP A 639 -5.52 -13.26 -28.39
CA ASP A 639 -6.56 -13.35 -29.42
C ASP A 639 -7.21 -11.97 -29.64
N LEU A 640 -7.04 -11.41 -30.84
CA LEU A 640 -7.49 -10.07 -31.16
C LEU A 640 -9.03 -9.93 -31.07
N HIS A 641 -9.80 -10.99 -31.36
CA HIS A 641 -11.25 -10.94 -31.17
C HIS A 641 -11.60 -10.69 -29.70
N LYS A 642 -10.86 -11.30 -28.76
CA LYS A 642 -11.07 -11.09 -27.32
C LYS A 642 -10.57 -9.72 -26.86
N VAL A 643 -9.48 -9.24 -27.44
CA VAL A 643 -8.92 -7.91 -27.11
C VAL A 643 -9.85 -6.79 -27.57
N ALA A 644 -10.42 -6.92 -28.77
CA ALA A 644 -11.29 -5.93 -29.39
C ALA A 644 -12.76 -6.03 -28.96
N PHE A 645 -13.16 -7.14 -28.32
CA PHE A 645 -14.53 -7.38 -27.91
C PHE A 645 -15.04 -6.28 -26.97
N ASP A 646 -16.12 -5.63 -27.37
CA ASP A 646 -16.79 -4.63 -26.55
C ASP A 646 -17.86 -5.32 -25.69
N GLU A 647 -17.61 -5.41 -24.38
CA GLU A 647 -18.55 -6.00 -23.41
C GLU A 647 -19.88 -5.23 -23.31
N GLU A 648 -19.91 -3.94 -23.63
CA GLU A 648 -21.14 -3.12 -23.56
C GLU A 648 -22.05 -3.36 -24.78
N THR A 649 -21.46 -3.52 -25.96
CA THR A 649 -22.23 -3.72 -27.21
C THR A 649 -22.35 -5.19 -27.63
N GLY A 650 -21.49 -6.06 -27.11
CA GLY A 650 -21.47 -7.50 -27.40
C GLY A 650 -20.95 -7.86 -28.79
N ILE A 651 -20.25 -6.94 -29.47
CA ILE A 651 -19.81 -7.06 -30.87
C ILE A 651 -18.30 -6.86 -30.96
N VAL A 652 -17.65 -7.58 -31.89
CA VAL A 652 -16.28 -7.30 -32.32
C VAL A 652 -16.32 -6.16 -33.34
N PRO A 653 -15.63 -5.03 -33.10
CA PRO A 653 -15.65 -3.88 -34.00
C PRO A 653 -15.14 -4.19 -35.41
N GLU A 654 -15.65 -3.47 -36.41
CA GLU A 654 -15.28 -3.62 -37.84
C GLU A 654 -13.77 -3.56 -38.07
N TRP A 655 -13.05 -2.68 -37.37
CA TRP A 655 -11.60 -2.55 -37.51
C TRP A 655 -10.84 -3.83 -37.13
N ALA A 656 -11.36 -4.62 -36.19
CA ALA A 656 -10.72 -5.86 -35.74
C ALA A 656 -10.97 -7.00 -36.72
N GLU A 657 -12.19 -7.08 -37.27
CA GLU A 657 -12.52 -8.02 -38.35
C GLU A 657 -11.70 -7.71 -39.61
N ALA A 658 -11.58 -6.42 -39.96
CA ALA A 658 -10.70 -5.99 -41.05
C ALA A 658 -9.25 -6.43 -40.78
N LEU A 659 -8.72 -6.20 -39.58
CA LEU A 659 -7.34 -6.55 -39.22
C LEU A 659 -7.03 -8.05 -39.32
N LEU A 660 -8.04 -8.91 -39.14
CA LEU A 660 -7.90 -10.36 -39.23
C LEU A 660 -8.26 -10.95 -40.60
N ALA A 661 -8.77 -10.12 -41.51
CA ALA A 661 -9.10 -10.57 -42.85
C ALA A 661 -7.84 -11.01 -43.60
N ASP A 662 -7.89 -12.21 -44.19
CA ASP A 662 -6.86 -12.70 -45.11
C ASP A 662 -7.11 -12.11 -46.51
N ASP A 663 -6.82 -10.81 -46.66
CA ASP A 663 -7.23 -10.00 -47.81
C ASP A 663 -6.08 -9.34 -48.60
N ASP A 664 -4.81 -9.72 -48.34
CA ASP A 664 -3.60 -9.17 -48.98
C ASP A 664 -3.50 -7.62 -48.85
N VAL A 665 -4.06 -7.07 -47.76
CA VAL A 665 -4.04 -5.64 -47.45
C VAL A 665 -2.91 -5.33 -46.46
N THR A 666 -2.06 -4.38 -46.82
CA THR A 666 -1.00 -3.89 -45.93
C THR A 666 -1.56 -2.93 -44.88
N THR A 667 -1.34 -3.22 -43.59
CA THR A 667 -1.81 -2.40 -42.48
C THR A 667 -0.68 -1.57 -41.85
N PHE A 668 -0.86 -0.25 -41.86
CA PHE A 668 -0.10 0.70 -41.05
C PHE A 668 -0.78 0.91 -39.70
N VAL A 669 -0.01 0.96 -38.61
CA VAL A 669 -0.53 1.18 -37.26
C VAL A 669 0.14 2.38 -36.58
N ASN A 670 -0.63 3.15 -35.83
CA ASN A 670 -0.16 4.18 -34.92
C ASN A 670 -0.75 3.94 -33.53
N VAL A 671 0.05 4.13 -32.47
CA VAL A 671 -0.40 4.02 -31.09
C VAL A 671 -0.04 5.30 -30.33
N GLY A 672 -1.04 5.95 -29.74
CA GLY A 672 -0.78 7.16 -28.97
C GLY A 672 -2.04 7.92 -28.54
N ARG A 673 -1.86 8.89 -27.64
CA ARG A 673 -2.94 9.81 -27.26
C ARG A 673 -3.34 10.66 -28.48
N LEU A 674 -4.64 10.84 -28.70
CA LEU A 674 -5.14 11.70 -29.79
C LEU A 674 -5.07 13.17 -29.37
N SER A 675 -3.88 13.75 -29.41
CA SER A 675 -3.59 15.10 -28.92
C SER A 675 -2.65 15.86 -29.86
N PRO A 676 -2.63 17.21 -29.81
CA PRO A 676 -1.95 18.03 -30.82
C PRO A 676 -0.51 17.65 -31.11
N GLU A 677 0.27 17.31 -30.07
CA GLU A 677 1.69 16.94 -30.18
C GLU A 677 1.95 15.62 -30.91
N LYS A 678 0.96 14.71 -30.98
CA LYS A 678 1.10 13.45 -31.71
C LYS A 678 0.76 13.59 -33.20
N ASN A 679 0.08 14.69 -33.55
CA ASN A 679 -0.24 15.12 -34.91
C ASN A 679 -0.71 13.97 -35.82
N GLN A 680 -1.69 13.18 -35.38
CA GLN A 680 -2.25 12.11 -36.22
C GLN A 680 -2.97 12.66 -37.46
N ALA A 681 -3.30 13.95 -37.50
CA ALA A 681 -3.84 14.58 -38.69
C ALA A 681 -2.84 14.55 -39.86
N ARG A 682 -1.53 14.73 -39.59
CA ARG A 682 -0.44 14.50 -40.58
C ARG A 682 -0.49 13.07 -41.10
N LEU A 683 -0.59 12.10 -40.20
CA LEU A 683 -0.64 10.68 -40.54
C LEU A 683 -1.83 10.35 -41.45
N VAL A 684 -3.03 10.85 -41.12
CA VAL A 684 -4.24 10.62 -41.92
C VAL A 684 -4.12 11.23 -43.33
N ARG A 685 -3.61 12.46 -43.46
CA ARG A 685 -3.42 13.11 -44.77
C ARG A 685 -2.36 12.42 -45.62
N ALA A 686 -1.26 11.99 -45.00
CA ALA A 686 -0.23 11.19 -45.66
C ALA A 686 -0.79 9.86 -46.16
N PHE A 687 -1.54 9.15 -45.31
CA PHE A 687 -2.18 7.89 -45.65
C PHE A 687 -3.20 8.04 -46.78
N ALA A 688 -3.96 9.13 -46.84
CA ALA A 688 -4.89 9.40 -47.94
C ALA A 688 -4.20 9.36 -49.32
N THR A 689 -3.00 9.93 -49.40
CA THR A 689 -2.20 9.94 -50.63
C THR A 689 -1.73 8.53 -50.99
N VAL A 690 -1.21 7.79 -50.01
CA VAL A 690 -0.70 6.42 -50.21
C VAL A 690 -1.83 5.46 -50.57
N HIS A 691 -2.99 5.58 -49.93
CA HIS A 691 -4.15 4.73 -50.19
C HIS A 691 -4.75 4.98 -51.58
N ALA A 692 -4.76 6.24 -52.05
CA ALA A 692 -5.17 6.57 -53.42
C ALA A 692 -4.25 5.93 -54.48
N GLU A 693 -2.95 5.82 -54.20
CA GLU A 693 -1.97 5.18 -55.07
C GLU A 693 -2.00 3.65 -54.97
N ASN A 694 -2.24 3.11 -53.76
CA ASN A 694 -2.34 1.69 -53.47
C ASN A 694 -3.55 1.39 -52.56
N PRO A 695 -4.72 1.07 -53.16
CA PRO A 695 -5.94 0.78 -52.40
C PRO A 695 -5.89 -0.48 -51.53
N LYS A 696 -4.87 -1.33 -51.68
CA LYS A 696 -4.61 -2.48 -50.79
C LYS A 696 -3.84 -2.06 -49.53
N THR A 697 -4.26 -0.97 -48.91
CA THR A 697 -3.63 -0.45 -47.70
C THR A 697 -4.67 -0.03 -46.67
N ARG A 698 -4.30 -0.08 -45.39
CA ARG A 698 -5.16 0.25 -44.26
C ARG A 698 -4.37 1.01 -43.20
N LEU A 699 -5.06 1.88 -42.45
CA LEU A 699 -4.51 2.59 -41.31
C LEU A 699 -5.32 2.30 -40.05
N VAL A 700 -4.66 1.90 -38.97
CA VAL A 700 -5.26 1.69 -37.66
C VAL A 700 -4.61 2.65 -36.65
N ILE A 701 -5.40 3.53 -36.05
CA ILE A 701 -4.93 4.46 -35.02
C ILE A 701 -5.52 4.04 -33.66
N VAL A 702 -4.64 3.59 -32.78
CA VAL A 702 -4.96 3.12 -31.43
C VAL A 702 -4.77 4.23 -30.41
N GLY A 703 -5.85 4.56 -29.70
CA GLY A 703 -5.84 5.50 -28.59
C GLY A 703 -7.07 6.39 -28.52
N SER A 704 -7.10 7.23 -27.49
CA SER A 704 -8.15 8.22 -27.30
C SER A 704 -7.57 9.57 -26.89
N GLY A 705 -8.34 10.64 -27.06
CA GLY A 705 -7.90 11.99 -26.73
C GLY A 705 -8.84 13.07 -27.25
N PRO A 706 -8.54 14.34 -26.94
CA PRO A 706 -9.37 15.48 -27.32
C PRO A 706 -9.57 15.65 -28.83
N LEU A 707 -8.66 15.13 -29.67
CA LEU A 707 -8.75 15.25 -31.13
C LEU A 707 -9.53 14.11 -31.81
N ALA A 708 -10.19 13.24 -31.04
CA ALA A 708 -10.88 12.08 -31.61
C ALA A 708 -11.95 12.48 -32.65
N ASP A 709 -12.77 13.48 -32.34
CA ASP A 709 -13.85 13.91 -33.24
C ASP A 709 -13.30 14.63 -34.48
N ASP A 710 -12.27 15.48 -34.31
CA ASP A 710 -11.60 16.15 -35.42
C ASP A 710 -10.95 15.15 -36.39
N LEU A 711 -10.34 14.08 -35.86
CA LEU A 711 -9.76 13.02 -36.69
C LEU A 711 -10.83 12.21 -37.42
N ARG A 712 -11.98 11.93 -36.82
CA ARG A 712 -13.10 11.28 -37.52
C ARG A 712 -13.63 12.15 -38.66
N ALA A 713 -13.79 13.45 -38.42
CA ALA A 713 -14.23 14.39 -39.44
C ALA A 713 -13.25 14.44 -40.62
N LEU A 714 -11.94 14.48 -40.33
CA LEU A 714 -10.89 14.45 -41.36
C LEU A 714 -10.88 13.14 -42.17
N ILE A 715 -11.05 11.98 -41.51
CA ILE A 715 -11.15 10.68 -42.19
C ILE A 715 -12.34 10.67 -43.15
N ALA A 716 -13.50 11.21 -42.74
CA ALA A 716 -14.68 11.29 -43.58
C ALA A 716 -14.54 12.31 -44.73
N GLU A 717 -13.92 13.46 -44.47
CA GLU A 717 -13.64 14.48 -45.51
C GLU A 717 -12.75 13.91 -46.63
N LEU A 718 -11.83 13.02 -46.28
CA LEU A 718 -10.90 12.38 -47.21
C LEU A 718 -11.43 11.07 -47.82
N GLY A 719 -12.65 10.64 -47.46
CA GLY A 719 -13.26 9.41 -47.99
C GLY A 719 -12.57 8.12 -47.56
N LEU A 720 -11.98 8.09 -46.35
CA LEU A 720 -11.18 6.98 -45.84
C LEU A 720 -11.91 6.10 -44.81
N GLU A 721 -13.23 6.20 -44.67
CA GLU A 721 -13.99 5.53 -43.61
C GLU A 721 -13.86 4.00 -43.62
N HIS A 722 -13.56 3.41 -44.78
CA HIS A 722 -13.35 1.97 -44.95
C HIS A 722 -11.88 1.53 -44.88
N ALA A 723 -10.95 2.48 -44.79
CA ALA A 723 -9.51 2.23 -44.85
C ALA A 723 -8.74 2.78 -43.64
N ALA A 724 -9.29 3.74 -42.90
CA ALA A 724 -8.66 4.36 -41.73
C ALA A 724 -9.57 4.25 -40.49
N PHE A 725 -9.11 3.53 -39.47
CA PHE A 725 -9.89 3.19 -38.28
C PHE A 725 -9.34 3.84 -37.01
N LEU A 726 -10.22 4.45 -36.21
CA LEU A 726 -9.91 4.89 -34.85
C LEU A 726 -10.46 3.88 -33.83
N THR A 727 -9.58 3.15 -33.15
CA THR A 727 -10.01 2.04 -32.26
C THR A 727 -10.50 2.52 -30.90
N GLY A 728 -10.24 3.77 -30.53
CA GLY A 728 -10.38 4.23 -29.14
C GLY A 728 -9.27 3.67 -28.23
N MET A 729 -9.45 3.84 -26.92
CA MET A 729 -8.48 3.34 -25.92
C MET A 729 -8.57 1.81 -25.85
N GLN A 730 -7.45 1.12 -26.06
CA GLN A 730 -7.37 -0.34 -26.02
C GLN A 730 -6.60 -0.81 -24.78
N ARG A 731 -7.08 -1.88 -24.14
CA ARG A 731 -6.42 -2.44 -22.94
C ARG A 731 -5.08 -3.10 -23.29
N ASN A 732 -5.02 -3.76 -24.45
CA ASN A 732 -3.85 -4.42 -24.97
C ASN A 732 -3.56 -3.91 -26.40
N PRO A 733 -2.78 -2.83 -26.56
CA PRO A 733 -2.39 -2.34 -27.88
C PRO A 733 -1.39 -3.26 -28.59
N HIS A 734 -0.66 -4.12 -27.87
CA HIS A 734 0.41 -4.95 -28.45
C HIS A 734 -0.12 -6.02 -29.41
N ALA A 735 -1.30 -6.60 -29.12
CA ALA A 735 -1.95 -7.53 -30.05
C ALA A 735 -2.35 -6.86 -31.38
N ILE A 736 -2.79 -5.60 -31.32
CA ILE A 736 -3.13 -4.81 -32.52
C ILE A 736 -1.87 -4.47 -33.30
N MET A 737 -0.80 -4.06 -32.61
CA MET A 737 0.48 -3.77 -33.25
C MET A 737 1.06 -5.01 -33.92
N ALA A 738 1.04 -6.17 -33.26
CA ALA A 738 1.57 -7.41 -33.79
C ALA A 738 0.80 -7.96 -35.01
N ALA A 739 -0.46 -7.55 -35.18
CA ALA A 739 -1.29 -7.90 -36.34
C ALA A 739 -1.14 -6.89 -37.51
N ALA A 740 -0.34 -5.84 -37.35
CA ALA A 740 -0.07 -4.86 -38.40
C ALA A 740 1.29 -5.10 -39.07
N ASP A 741 1.52 -4.46 -40.22
CA ASP A 741 2.72 -4.67 -41.04
C ASP A 741 3.79 -3.60 -40.82
N CYS A 742 3.39 -2.37 -40.49
CA CYS A 742 4.32 -1.25 -40.28
C CYS A 742 3.81 -0.28 -39.23
N PHE A 743 4.67 0.08 -38.27
CA PHE A 743 4.38 1.11 -37.29
C PHE A 743 4.76 2.49 -37.84
N VAL A 744 3.87 3.48 -37.69
CA VAL A 744 4.11 4.86 -38.14
C VAL A 744 3.92 5.86 -37.00
N LEU A 745 4.96 6.66 -36.74
CA LEU A 745 4.93 7.74 -35.74
C LEU A 745 5.03 9.12 -36.39
N SER A 746 3.99 9.93 -36.23
CA SER A 746 3.84 11.27 -36.83
C SER A 746 3.99 12.43 -35.84
N SER A 747 4.52 12.19 -34.64
CA SER A 747 4.58 13.19 -33.56
C SER A 747 5.38 14.44 -33.93
N ASP A 748 4.99 15.59 -33.39
CA ASP A 748 5.75 16.83 -33.55
C ASP A 748 6.98 16.91 -32.64
N TYR A 749 6.89 16.32 -31.44
CA TYR A 749 8.00 16.19 -30.50
C TYR A 749 7.70 15.08 -29.48
N GLU A 750 8.76 14.47 -28.92
CA GLU A 750 8.70 13.46 -27.86
C GLU A 750 9.95 13.57 -26.97
N GLY A 751 9.86 13.20 -25.69
CA GLY A 751 11.07 13.00 -24.88
C GLY A 751 11.79 11.71 -25.25
N GLN A 752 11.08 10.59 -25.12
CA GLN A 752 11.44 9.29 -25.67
C GLN A 752 10.15 8.52 -26.03
N PRO A 753 9.93 8.17 -27.31
CA PRO A 753 8.71 7.49 -27.73
C PRO A 753 8.72 6.02 -27.30
N MET A 754 8.12 5.70 -26.16
CA MET A 754 8.01 4.31 -25.67
C MET A 754 7.40 3.35 -26.70
N VAL A 755 6.42 3.82 -27.47
CA VAL A 755 5.76 3.03 -28.53
C VAL A 755 6.70 2.62 -29.67
N ILE A 756 7.81 3.34 -29.89
CA ILE A 756 8.86 2.89 -30.82
C ILE A 756 9.62 1.69 -30.23
N LEU A 757 9.94 1.71 -28.94
CA LEU A 757 10.56 0.56 -28.27
C LEU A 757 9.62 -0.65 -28.28
N GLU A 758 8.32 -0.43 -28.09
CA GLU A 758 7.30 -1.48 -28.19
C GLU A 758 7.24 -2.07 -29.61
N ALA A 759 7.25 -1.23 -30.65
CA ALA A 759 7.27 -1.68 -32.04
C ALA A 759 8.56 -2.45 -32.39
N LEU A 760 9.71 -2.00 -31.88
CA LEU A 760 10.99 -2.68 -32.05
C LEU A 760 11.00 -4.07 -31.38
N VAL A 761 10.37 -4.23 -30.22
CA VAL A 761 10.23 -5.55 -29.57
C VAL A 761 9.36 -6.50 -30.40
N LEU A 762 8.37 -5.98 -31.13
CA LEU A 762 7.50 -6.75 -32.01
C LEU A 762 8.08 -6.98 -33.41
N ASP A 763 9.35 -6.62 -33.63
CA ASP A 763 10.03 -6.68 -34.92
C ASP A 763 9.28 -5.94 -36.06
N LEU A 764 8.48 -4.91 -35.71
CA LEU A 764 7.76 -4.11 -36.70
C LEU A 764 8.71 -3.16 -37.43
N PRO A 765 8.64 -3.08 -38.76
CA PRO A 765 9.20 -1.97 -39.54
C PRO A 765 8.62 -0.64 -39.06
N ILE A 766 9.49 0.37 -38.90
CA ILE A 766 9.12 1.68 -38.32
C ILE A 766 9.36 2.78 -39.33
N VAL A 767 8.34 3.63 -39.53
CA VAL A 767 8.46 4.92 -40.19
C VAL A 767 8.19 6.00 -39.15
N THR A 768 9.10 6.96 -39.00
CA THR A 768 8.93 8.08 -38.07
C THR A 768 9.40 9.39 -38.67
N VAL A 769 8.87 10.52 -38.19
CA VAL A 769 9.27 11.85 -38.64
C VAL A 769 10.51 12.37 -37.90
N GLU A 770 11.25 13.30 -38.52
CA GLU A 770 12.38 13.98 -37.90
C GLU A 770 11.89 14.97 -36.83
N PHE A 771 12.21 14.69 -35.56
CA PHE A 771 12.11 15.61 -34.43
C PHE A 771 13.37 15.48 -33.57
N ALA A 772 13.58 16.42 -32.64
CA ALA A 772 14.85 16.57 -31.94
C ALA A 772 15.40 15.27 -31.31
N SER A 773 14.56 14.44 -30.71
CA SER A 773 14.95 13.17 -30.08
C SER A 773 14.82 11.92 -30.98
N ALA A 774 14.28 12.05 -32.20
CA ALA A 774 14.01 10.91 -33.10
C ALA A 774 15.28 10.10 -33.41
N LYS A 775 16.42 10.77 -33.58
CA LYS A 775 17.72 10.15 -33.88
C LYS A 775 18.24 9.24 -32.77
N ASN A 776 17.83 9.49 -31.51
CA ASN A 776 18.18 8.65 -30.36
C ASN A 776 17.12 7.57 -30.07
N ALA A 777 15.92 7.72 -30.63
CA ALA A 777 14.80 6.81 -30.39
C ALA A 777 14.92 5.50 -31.18
N LEU A 778 15.58 5.53 -32.35
CA LEU A 778 15.80 4.37 -33.18
C LEU A 778 17.24 3.85 -33.03
N PRO A 779 17.44 2.54 -32.75
CA PRO A 779 18.75 1.91 -32.86
C PRO A 779 19.32 2.07 -34.27
N ALA A 780 20.65 2.11 -34.39
CA ALA A 780 21.32 2.21 -35.67
C ALA A 780 20.88 1.07 -36.62
N GLY A 781 20.45 1.42 -37.83
CA GLY A 781 20.00 0.48 -38.84
C GLY A 781 18.56 -0.05 -38.64
N SER A 782 17.76 0.57 -37.78
CA SER A 782 16.35 0.21 -37.56
C SER A 782 15.42 1.37 -37.90
N GLY A 783 14.37 1.11 -38.68
CA GLY A 783 13.37 2.10 -39.07
C GLY A 783 13.89 3.16 -40.06
N LEU A 784 12.96 4.00 -40.51
CA LEU A 784 13.18 5.10 -41.45
C LEU A 784 12.72 6.42 -40.83
N VAL A 785 13.62 7.40 -40.79
CA VAL A 785 13.32 8.78 -40.37
C VAL A 785 13.07 9.64 -41.61
N VAL A 786 11.91 10.27 -41.69
CA VAL A 786 11.48 11.11 -42.83
C VAL A 786 11.29 12.57 -42.43
N PRO A 787 11.27 13.53 -43.36
CA PRO A 787 10.92 14.91 -43.05
C PRO A 787 9.56 15.02 -42.32
N GLN A 788 9.44 15.98 -41.41
CA GLN A 788 8.25 16.20 -40.58
C GLN A 788 7.08 16.88 -41.35
N THR A 789 6.74 16.35 -42.52
CA THR A 789 5.69 16.84 -43.42
C THR A 789 4.72 15.71 -43.77
N ASP A 790 3.54 16.06 -44.31
CA ASP A 790 2.59 15.06 -44.80
C ASP A 790 3.24 14.21 -45.93
N ASP A 791 3.93 14.85 -46.88
CA ASP A 791 4.66 14.18 -47.97
C ASP A 791 5.77 13.26 -47.44
N GLY A 792 6.52 13.69 -46.42
CA GLY A 792 7.58 12.88 -45.83
C GLY A 792 7.05 11.57 -45.22
N VAL A 793 5.92 11.65 -44.49
CA VAL A 793 5.26 10.45 -43.95
C VAL A 793 4.75 9.55 -45.07
N ALA A 794 4.19 10.11 -46.14
CA ALA A 794 3.74 9.35 -47.31
C ALA A 794 4.92 8.64 -48.00
N ASP A 795 6.05 9.34 -48.18
CA ASP A 795 7.28 8.77 -48.74
C ASP A 795 7.82 7.61 -47.88
N GLY A 796 7.73 7.74 -46.55
CA GLY A 796 8.12 6.66 -45.65
C GLY A 796 7.22 5.42 -45.78
N MET A 797 5.90 5.61 -45.90
CA MET A 797 4.95 4.52 -46.17
C MET A 797 5.21 3.88 -47.56
N ARG A 798 5.51 4.67 -48.59
CA ARG A 798 5.91 4.15 -49.91
C ARG A 798 7.21 3.36 -49.84
N ALA A 799 8.18 3.83 -49.07
CA ALA A 799 9.44 3.13 -48.84
C ALA A 799 9.21 1.77 -48.16
N PHE A 800 8.24 1.68 -47.25
CA PHE A 800 7.83 0.42 -46.65
C PHE A 800 7.22 -0.53 -47.69
N LEU A 801 6.26 -0.05 -48.48
CA LEU A 801 5.64 -0.83 -49.56
C LEU A 801 6.67 -1.32 -50.60
N ALA A 802 7.74 -0.56 -50.81
CA ALA A 802 8.86 -0.92 -51.68
C ALA A 802 9.89 -1.88 -51.01
N GLY A 803 9.72 -2.24 -49.74
CA GLY A 803 10.65 -3.10 -49.00
C GLY A 803 11.99 -2.44 -48.65
N THR A 804 12.03 -1.10 -48.60
CA THR A 804 13.26 -0.30 -48.39
C THR A 804 13.41 0.25 -46.98
N VAL A 805 12.44 0.02 -46.09
CA VAL A 805 12.56 0.39 -44.67
C VAL A 805 13.51 -0.59 -43.96
N PRO A 806 14.56 -0.10 -43.27
CA PRO A 806 15.47 -0.97 -42.53
C PRO A 806 14.77 -1.74 -41.40
N ALA A 807 14.90 -3.07 -41.41
CA ALA A 807 14.41 -3.96 -40.36
C ALA A 807 15.60 -4.51 -39.54
N GLY A 808 16.20 -3.64 -38.73
CA GLY A 808 17.26 -4.03 -37.80
C GLY A 808 16.73 -4.88 -36.64
N ARG A 809 17.55 -5.81 -36.13
CA ARG A 809 17.20 -6.62 -34.95
C ARG A 809 17.39 -5.81 -33.67
N PHE A 810 16.37 -5.72 -32.83
CA PHE A 810 16.44 -5.04 -31.55
C PHE A 810 16.80 -6.01 -30.41
N ASP A 811 17.98 -5.83 -29.80
CA ASP A 811 18.35 -6.55 -28.58
C ASP A 811 17.85 -5.79 -27.35
N SER A 812 16.61 -6.10 -26.93
CA SER A 812 15.97 -5.48 -25.77
C SER A 812 16.73 -5.71 -24.47
N ALA A 813 17.41 -6.86 -24.31
CA ALA A 813 18.18 -7.18 -23.12
C ALA A 813 19.46 -6.32 -23.03
N ALA A 814 20.19 -6.16 -24.14
CA ALA A 814 21.34 -5.26 -24.19
C ALA A 814 20.93 -3.80 -24.00
N TYR A 815 19.81 -3.39 -24.59
CA TYR A 815 19.24 -2.06 -24.41
C TYR A 815 18.90 -1.79 -22.94
N ASN A 816 18.20 -2.71 -22.26
CA ASN A 816 17.83 -2.56 -20.85
C ASN A 816 19.06 -2.52 -19.93
N ARG A 817 20.06 -3.38 -20.15
CA ARG A 817 21.32 -3.32 -19.38
C ARG A 817 21.99 -1.95 -19.48
N LYS A 818 22.03 -1.35 -20.67
CA LYS A 818 22.55 0.00 -20.89
C LYS A 818 21.72 1.06 -20.15
N ALA A 819 20.39 1.03 -20.34
CA ALA A 819 19.47 1.99 -19.73
C ALA A 819 19.50 1.93 -18.18
N VAL A 820 19.55 0.74 -17.59
CA VAL A 820 19.70 0.56 -16.14
C VAL A 820 21.05 1.07 -15.63
N GLY A 821 22.14 0.79 -16.36
CA GLY A 821 23.46 1.34 -16.03
C GLY A 821 23.52 2.88 -16.13
N GLU A 822 22.77 3.48 -17.05
CA GLU A 822 22.57 4.94 -17.11
C GLU A 822 21.74 5.44 -15.93
N PHE A 823 20.66 4.74 -15.55
CA PHE A 823 19.86 5.07 -14.37
C PHE A 823 20.72 5.10 -13.09
N TYR A 824 21.52 4.06 -12.83
CA TYR A 824 22.38 4.01 -11.65
C TYR A 824 23.41 5.14 -11.64
N ARG A 825 24.02 5.47 -12.79
CA ARG A 825 24.90 6.64 -12.91
C ARG A 825 24.15 7.93 -12.63
N ALA A 826 22.96 8.09 -13.19
CA ALA A 826 22.15 9.30 -13.09
C ALA A 826 21.59 9.55 -11.69
N ILE A 827 21.45 8.53 -10.84
CA ILE A 827 21.13 8.73 -9.41
C ILE A 827 22.38 8.84 -8.53
N GLY A 828 23.58 8.66 -9.09
CA GLY A 828 24.86 8.64 -8.37
C GLY A 828 25.18 7.34 -7.63
N ALA A 829 24.52 6.24 -8.02
CA ALA A 829 24.83 4.89 -7.56
C ALA A 829 26.08 4.29 -8.23
N THR A 830 27.15 5.07 -8.38
CA THR A 830 28.41 4.64 -8.99
C THR A 830 29.54 4.53 -7.97
N ARG A 831 29.46 3.46 -7.16
CA ARG A 831 30.60 2.76 -6.52
C ARG A 831 30.09 1.43 -5.97
N ALA A 832 30.29 0.35 -6.75
CA ALA A 832 30.28 -1.09 -6.39
C ALA A 832 29.90 -2.02 -7.58
N LEU A 833 30.24 -1.66 -8.82
CA LEU A 833 30.25 -2.61 -9.95
C LEU A 833 31.67 -2.89 -10.46
N ALA A 834 32.70 -2.31 -9.82
CA ALA A 834 34.07 -2.75 -9.99
C ALA A 834 34.32 -3.88 -8.98
N GLU A 835 34.69 -5.05 -9.50
CA GLU A 835 35.15 -6.24 -8.77
C GLU A 835 34.05 -7.16 -8.19
N LYS A 836 33.48 -7.99 -9.06
CA LYS A 836 33.45 -9.43 -8.79
C LYS A 836 34.40 -10.11 -9.81
N PRO A 837 35.31 -10.99 -9.37
CA PRO A 837 36.24 -11.69 -10.24
C PRO A 837 35.55 -12.60 -11.25
#